data_AF-A0A373LM27-F1
#
_entry.id   AF-A0A373LM27-F1
#
_cell.length_a   1.000
_cell.length_b   1.000
_cell.length_c   1.000
_cell.angle_alpha   90.00
_cell.angle_beta   90.00
_cell.angle_gamma   90.00
#
_symmetry.space_group_name_H-M   'P 1'
#
loop_
_entity.id
_entity.type
_entity.pdbx_description
1 polymer ?
#
loop_
_entity_poly.entity_id
_entity_poly.type
_entity_poly.pdbx_seq_one_letter_code
_entity_poly.pdbx_strand_id
1 'polypeptide(L)'
;MRINKTKKASITIYLSLIFVTVLLLISIIIESARMNMVQSECKTFTYLATDSVLAGYARQVYEDYGVLMFWENESVNENLKKYIQANIELGDVEHKGSNLLMTRLKNIKAKEKKYVWSNGGEEFVREVSNYMKYAVATEAIDKVINISANKSDDHSNSNISGNNSNSNSNKINGTGNNNGKNDSTDSNSNGKNDSADSNSNGGVGSGEYNLGDVDEIIDDSKSKEIQENVEKICDEIKNLKDADIQKKLKTKKKREMFLEKIMSIEEDIKLYQKDKKEFLSELNKDGQNKDNQNSMKDFMDDNLNILKSIEKQLTEEINRLPENSKEQWETIAKDIESKISSLQINEISEEDKKNKGIYESAKGLIEKGILSLVIDETDKISPTTVELKDLPSTIDNKGENSLDNVKTKAALVLYGAMKFGNFTNLIKNREISYELEYIVAGKDSDRSNLASTVEQIVAVRNVVTLAYLVTDKEKMALIETTAASAATAIGLPFLEPVIKGVLLEGWALAEAINDVKTLLKGKKIDLMKNANNWKTSLKNLLASGSSESKNKAAIDYKQFCMILIMKNSIETTAYRIMDLIQLNVRKNYNQQFDMKKCVTSLDVEAQYESEPLFVAMPWVINGLNGNIGSYNFSIESQLEY
;
A
#
# COMPACT_ATOMS: atom_id res chain seq x y z
N MET A 1 72.72 -9.95 94.04
CA MET A 1 71.39 -9.31 94.12
C MET A 1 71.14 -8.59 92.80
N ARG A 2 70.15 -9.07 92.01
CA ARG A 2 69.85 -8.61 90.65
C ARG A 2 69.41 -7.14 90.65
N ILE A 3 70.06 -6.30 89.86
CA ILE A 3 69.51 -5.00 89.46
C ILE A 3 68.92 -5.17 88.06
N ASN A 4 67.60 -5.33 87.99
CA ASN A 4 66.84 -5.33 86.74
C ASN A 4 66.74 -3.88 86.20
N LYS A 5 67.49 -3.55 85.16
CA LYS A 5 67.29 -2.36 84.32
C LYS A 5 66.75 -2.79 82.95
N THR A 6 65.47 -3.11 82.82
CA THR A 6 64.87 -3.46 81.51
C THR A 6 63.36 -3.17 81.41
N LYS A 7 62.90 -1.92 81.61
CA LYS A 7 61.54 -1.49 81.17
C LYS A 7 61.46 0.02 80.91
N LYS A 8 62.13 0.53 79.87
CA LYS A 8 61.90 1.91 79.36
C LYS A 8 61.67 2.02 77.85
N ALA A 9 61.89 0.94 77.07
CA ALA A 9 61.66 0.94 75.61
C ALA A 9 60.37 0.21 75.17
N SER A 10 59.71 -0.55 76.05
CA SER A 10 58.52 -1.34 75.67
C SER A 10 57.32 -0.46 75.29
N ILE A 11 57.08 0.63 76.02
CA ILE A 11 55.96 1.55 75.76
C ILE A 11 56.11 2.23 74.40
N THR A 12 57.33 2.63 74.03
CA THR A 12 57.63 3.23 72.73
C THR A 12 57.39 2.25 71.58
N ILE A 13 57.77 0.97 71.74
CA ILE A 13 57.53 -0.06 70.72
C ILE A 13 56.03 -0.29 70.52
N TYR A 14 55.25 -0.42 71.59
CA TYR A 14 53.79 -0.57 71.51
C TYR A 14 53.12 0.68 70.91
N LEU A 15 53.55 1.88 71.31
CA LEU A 15 53.03 3.14 70.76
C LEU A 15 53.34 3.27 69.26
N SER A 16 54.56 2.93 68.83
CA SER A 16 54.93 2.91 67.42
C SER A 16 54.13 1.88 66.63
N LEU A 17 53.84 0.70 67.19
CA LEU A 17 53.04 -0.32 66.53
C LEU A 17 51.58 0.12 66.38
N ILE A 18 50.99 0.72 67.43
CA ILE A 18 49.64 1.31 67.37
C ILE A 18 49.60 2.48 66.38
N PHE A 19 50.63 3.32 66.35
CA PHE A 19 50.70 4.44 65.42
C PHE A 19 50.74 3.95 63.96
N VAL A 20 51.55 2.94 63.67
CA VAL A 20 51.61 2.33 62.33
C VAL A 20 50.28 1.70 61.94
N THR A 21 49.59 0.98 62.84
CA THR A 21 48.30 0.36 62.50
C THR A 21 47.21 1.41 62.26
N VAL A 22 47.17 2.47 63.06
CA VAL A 22 46.24 3.59 62.85
C VAL A 22 46.53 4.32 61.53
N LEU A 23 47.81 4.55 61.21
CA LEU A 23 48.22 5.19 59.95
C LEU A 23 47.84 4.33 58.74
N LEU A 24 48.02 3.01 58.82
CA LEU A 24 47.58 2.08 57.78
C LEU A 24 46.05 2.10 57.61
N LEU A 25 45.30 2.09 58.70
CA LEU A 25 43.83 2.17 58.65
C LEU A 25 43.36 3.46 57.98
N ILE A 26 43.94 4.61 58.37
CA ILE A 26 43.63 5.91 57.75
C ILE A 26 43.98 5.89 56.26
N SER A 27 45.14 5.34 55.89
CA SER A 27 45.57 5.24 54.48
C SER A 27 44.61 4.38 53.65
N ILE A 28 44.11 3.26 54.20
CA ILE A 28 43.11 2.41 53.53
C ILE A 28 41.79 3.15 53.35
N ILE A 29 41.33 3.91 54.36
CA ILE A 29 40.08 4.69 54.27
C ILE A 29 40.21 5.79 53.21
N ILE A 30 41.34 6.50 53.17
CA ILE A 30 41.58 7.54 52.14
C ILE A 30 41.71 6.91 50.75
N GLU A 31 42.43 5.80 50.60
CA GLU A 31 42.54 5.08 49.32
C GLU A 31 41.17 4.59 48.82
N SER A 32 40.33 4.07 49.73
CA SER A 32 38.97 3.66 49.40
C SER A 32 38.07 4.84 48.99
N ALA A 33 38.13 5.95 49.74
CA ALA A 33 37.39 7.16 49.41
C ALA A 33 37.84 7.73 48.04
N ARG A 34 39.15 7.75 47.78
CA ARG A 34 39.74 8.16 46.50
C ARG A 34 39.28 7.25 45.37
N MET A 35 39.29 5.93 45.54
CA MET A 35 38.87 5.00 44.48
C MET A 35 37.39 5.17 44.12
N ASN A 36 36.53 5.41 45.11
CA ASN A 36 35.12 5.74 44.86
C ASN A 36 34.98 7.06 44.10
N MET A 37 35.77 8.08 44.45
CA MET A 37 35.82 9.36 43.72
C MET A 37 36.30 9.16 42.28
N VAL A 38 37.38 8.40 42.06
CA VAL A 38 37.92 8.07 40.73
C VAL A 38 36.85 7.39 39.86
N GLN A 39 36.13 6.40 40.41
CA GLN A 39 35.04 5.73 39.66
C GLN A 39 33.90 6.70 39.32
N SER A 40 33.52 7.59 40.24
CA SER A 40 32.50 8.60 40.00
C SER A 40 32.92 9.59 38.90
N GLU A 41 34.15 10.12 38.95
CA GLU A 41 34.68 11.03 37.95
C GLU A 41 34.80 10.36 36.58
N CYS A 42 35.32 9.12 36.52
CA CYS A 42 35.40 8.38 35.26
C CYS A 42 34.00 8.11 34.66
N LYS A 43 32.97 7.95 35.51
CA LYS A 43 31.57 7.83 35.06
C LYS A 43 31.11 9.13 34.40
N THR A 44 31.39 10.26 35.03
CA THR A 44 31.13 11.60 34.48
C THR A 44 31.89 11.82 33.16
N PHE A 45 33.19 11.49 33.10
CA PHE A 45 34.00 11.67 31.89
C PHE A 45 33.48 10.82 30.72
N THR A 46 33.11 9.58 30.98
CA THR A 46 32.55 8.67 29.96
C THR A 46 31.19 9.16 29.47
N TYR A 47 30.32 9.59 30.40
CA TYR A 47 29.01 10.16 30.07
C TYR A 47 29.13 11.43 29.25
N LEU A 48 29.92 12.42 29.71
CA LEU A 48 30.14 13.68 28.99
C LEU A 48 30.78 13.49 27.63
N ALA A 49 31.69 12.51 27.49
CA ALA A 49 32.28 12.18 26.19
C ALA A 49 31.24 11.56 25.23
N THR A 50 30.38 10.67 25.74
CA THR A 50 29.28 10.07 24.96
C THR A 50 28.30 11.14 24.52
N ASP A 51 27.90 12.03 25.45
CA ASP A 51 27.02 13.18 25.18
C ASP A 51 27.66 14.16 24.19
N SER A 52 28.96 14.43 24.31
CA SER A 52 29.69 15.30 23.37
C SER A 52 29.76 14.73 21.95
N VAL A 53 29.83 13.40 21.80
CA VAL A 53 29.77 12.75 20.47
C VAL A 53 28.37 12.93 19.87
N LEU A 54 27.31 12.68 20.65
CA LEU A 54 25.93 12.85 20.17
C LEU A 54 25.55 14.33 19.99
N ALA A 55 26.16 15.26 20.72
CA ALA A 55 26.02 16.69 20.46
C ALA A 55 26.50 17.08 19.03
N GLY A 56 27.34 16.25 18.41
CA GLY A 56 27.74 16.35 16.99
C GLY A 56 26.68 15.87 16.00
N TYR A 57 25.38 15.93 16.34
CA TYR A 57 24.29 15.49 15.48
C TYR A 57 24.33 16.18 14.09
N ALA A 58 23.71 15.52 13.11
CA ALA A 58 23.57 16.00 11.74
C ALA A 58 22.66 17.24 11.72
N ARG A 59 23.27 18.41 11.96
CA ARG A 59 22.57 19.68 12.14
C ARG A 59 21.60 20.01 11.00
N GLN A 60 22.00 19.77 9.76
CA GLN A 60 21.16 20.04 8.58
C GLN A 60 19.92 19.15 8.55
N VAL A 61 20.03 17.90 9.01
CA VAL A 61 18.88 17.01 9.12
C VAL A 61 17.93 17.52 10.21
N TYR A 62 18.47 17.93 11.36
CA TYR A 62 17.65 18.47 12.43
C TYR A 62 16.95 19.79 12.04
N GLU A 63 17.64 20.73 11.40
CA GLU A 63 17.09 22.03 11.02
C GLU A 63 15.97 21.89 9.95
N ASP A 64 16.18 21.08 8.91
CA ASP A 64 15.20 20.95 7.82
C ASP A 64 14.08 19.94 8.16
N TYR A 65 14.43 18.85 8.85
CA TYR A 65 13.56 17.69 9.04
C TYR A 65 13.13 17.46 10.49
N GLY A 66 13.84 18.01 11.48
CA GLY A 66 13.46 17.90 12.89
C GLY A 66 13.79 16.55 13.54
N VAL A 67 14.63 15.75 12.89
CA VAL A 67 15.04 14.41 13.34
C VAL A 67 16.46 14.48 13.90
N LEU A 68 16.65 13.99 15.12
CA LEU A 68 17.97 13.92 15.76
C LEU A 68 18.68 12.63 15.38
N MET A 69 19.91 12.76 14.88
CA MET A 69 20.78 11.65 14.56
C MET A 69 22.22 12.11 14.47
N PHE A 70 23.16 11.27 14.87
CA PHE A 70 24.60 11.51 14.72
C PHE A 70 25.11 10.86 13.44
N TRP A 71 25.75 11.64 12.56
CA TRP A 71 26.37 11.11 11.34
C TRP A 71 27.82 10.72 11.61
N GLU A 72 28.11 9.42 11.60
CA GLU A 72 29.46 8.89 11.79
C GLU A 72 30.33 9.11 10.54
N ASN A 73 30.89 10.32 10.41
CA ASN A 73 31.87 10.67 9.37
C ASN A 73 33.31 10.32 9.78
N GLU A 74 33.61 10.39 11.07
CA GLU A 74 34.89 10.08 11.70
C GLU A 74 34.75 8.93 12.70
N SER A 75 35.86 8.32 13.10
CA SER A 75 35.84 7.21 14.06
C SER A 75 35.27 7.64 15.41
N VAL A 76 34.10 7.09 15.78
CA VAL A 76 33.46 7.35 17.08
C VAL A 76 34.42 7.07 18.24
N ASN A 77 35.20 5.99 18.15
CA ASN A 77 36.14 5.62 19.21
C ASN A 77 37.27 6.65 19.38
N GLU A 78 37.74 7.28 18.29
CA GLU A 78 38.76 8.33 18.35
C GLU A 78 38.21 9.60 18.98
N ASN A 79 36.98 9.99 18.61
CA ASN A 79 36.31 11.14 19.20
C ASN A 79 35.99 10.93 20.69
N LEU A 80 35.49 9.75 21.07
CA LEU A 80 35.30 9.39 22.48
C LEU A 80 36.62 9.44 23.26
N LYS A 81 37.71 8.87 22.72
CA LYS A 81 39.03 8.92 23.34
C LYS A 81 39.50 10.36 23.54
N LYS A 82 39.35 11.21 22.53
CA LYS A 82 39.71 12.63 22.57
C LYS A 82 38.93 13.38 23.67
N TYR A 83 37.61 13.19 23.75
CA TYR A 83 36.79 13.87 24.76
C TYR A 83 37.08 13.38 26.18
N ILE A 84 37.25 12.05 26.40
CA ILE A 84 37.62 11.53 27.71
C ILE A 84 39.00 12.04 28.14
N GLN A 85 39.97 12.03 27.22
CA GLN A 85 41.31 12.53 27.52
C GLN A 85 41.28 14.02 27.88
N ALA A 86 40.52 14.84 27.14
CA ALA A 86 40.33 16.25 27.45
C ALA A 86 39.69 16.43 28.84
N ASN A 87 38.70 15.61 29.21
CA ASN A 87 38.06 15.67 30.52
C ASN A 87 38.99 15.27 31.67
N ILE A 88 39.82 14.23 31.49
CA ILE A 88 40.86 13.84 32.45
C ILE A 88 41.87 14.97 32.62
N GLU A 89 42.35 15.55 31.51
CA GLU A 89 43.34 16.63 31.53
C GLU A 89 42.78 17.93 32.11
N LEU A 90 41.51 18.28 31.85
CA LEU A 90 40.82 19.41 32.46
C LEU A 90 40.71 19.27 33.98
N GLY A 91 40.46 18.05 34.48
CA GLY A 91 40.54 17.73 35.91
C GLY A 91 41.93 17.97 36.52
N ASP A 92 43.00 17.95 35.72
CA ASP A 92 44.39 18.22 36.12
C ASP A 92 44.77 19.72 36.01
N VAL A 93 43.98 20.58 35.36
CA VAL A 93 44.34 21.99 35.11
C VAL A 93 44.31 22.85 36.37
N GLU A 94 43.49 22.52 37.37
CA GLU A 94 43.45 23.34 38.59
C GLU A 94 44.77 23.27 39.37
N HIS A 95 45.54 22.18 39.31
CA HIS A 95 46.81 22.02 40.02
C HIS A 95 47.82 21.23 39.17
N LYS A 96 48.61 21.94 38.35
CA LYS A 96 49.64 21.44 37.41
C LYS A 96 50.80 20.59 38.00
N GLY A 97 50.65 20.05 39.21
CA GLY A 97 51.66 19.25 39.90
C GLY A 97 51.12 18.10 40.75
N SER A 98 49.82 17.82 40.76
CA SER A 98 49.25 16.70 41.52
C SER A 98 48.04 16.10 40.82
N ASN A 99 48.26 15.21 39.86
CA ASN A 99 47.22 14.29 39.40
C ASN A 99 46.91 13.31 40.56
N LEU A 100 46.09 13.78 41.50
CA LEU A 100 45.72 13.05 42.73
C LEU A 100 44.92 11.78 42.40
N LEU A 101 44.24 11.77 41.26
CA LEU A 101 43.43 10.66 40.79
C LEU A 101 44.28 9.58 40.11
N MET A 102 45.49 9.91 39.64
CA MET A 102 46.43 9.03 38.92
C MET A 102 45.73 8.15 37.87
N THR A 103 44.73 8.71 37.18
CA THR A 103 43.81 7.95 36.34
C THR A 103 44.13 8.15 34.86
N ARG A 104 44.13 7.05 34.11
CA ARG A 104 44.33 7.05 32.66
C ARG A 104 43.29 6.17 31.95
N LEU A 105 42.91 6.59 30.75
CA LEU A 105 42.10 5.76 29.86
C LEU A 105 43.01 4.70 29.20
N LYS A 106 42.68 3.42 29.40
CA LYS A 106 43.40 2.29 28.81
C LYS A 106 42.84 1.91 27.44
N ASN A 107 41.52 1.83 27.35
CA ASN A 107 40.82 1.46 26.13
C ASN A 107 39.40 2.03 26.12
N ILE A 108 38.84 2.25 24.94
CA ILE A 108 37.44 2.64 24.76
C ILE A 108 36.86 1.97 23.52
N LYS A 109 35.61 1.53 23.63
CA LYS A 109 34.85 0.99 22.50
C LYS A 109 33.38 1.40 22.58
N ALA A 110 32.82 1.77 21.43
CA ALA A 110 31.38 1.72 21.21
C ALA A 110 30.96 0.24 21.09
N LYS A 111 30.26 -0.28 22.10
CA LYS A 111 29.75 -1.65 22.16
C LYS A 111 28.64 -1.88 21.14
N GLU A 112 27.66 -0.98 21.15
CA GLU A 112 26.47 -1.07 20.32
C GLU A 112 26.13 0.32 19.78
N LYS A 113 25.65 0.34 18.54
CA LYS A 113 25.19 1.53 17.83
C LYS A 113 23.84 1.20 17.22
N LYS A 114 22.81 1.94 17.60
CA LYS A 114 21.51 1.82 16.94
C LYS A 114 21.49 2.75 15.73
N TYR A 115 21.51 2.16 14.53
CA TYR A 115 21.45 2.93 13.30
C TYR A 115 20.01 3.33 12.96
N VAL A 116 19.82 4.50 12.37
CA VAL A 116 18.48 5.01 11.99
C VAL A 116 17.69 4.05 11.10
N TRP A 117 18.40 3.28 10.26
CA TRP A 117 17.82 2.30 9.33
C TRP A 117 17.65 0.91 9.94
N SER A 118 18.18 0.64 11.13
CA SER A 118 18.08 -0.69 11.76
C SER A 118 16.63 -1.03 12.14
N ASN A 119 16.34 -2.33 12.31
CA ASN A 119 15.02 -2.87 12.67
C ASN A 119 13.86 -2.34 11.80
N GLY A 120 14.02 -2.33 10.47
CA GLY A 120 12.99 -1.81 9.56
C GLY A 120 12.78 -0.29 9.67
N GLY A 121 13.77 0.46 10.17
CA GLY A 121 13.69 1.90 10.39
C GLY A 121 12.95 2.30 11.67
N GLU A 122 12.80 1.40 12.65
CA GLU A 122 12.11 1.68 13.92
C GLU A 122 12.68 2.90 14.65
N GLU A 123 14.01 3.01 14.70
CA GLU A 123 14.73 4.13 15.32
C GLU A 123 14.38 5.46 14.63
N PHE A 124 14.35 5.49 13.30
CA PHE A 124 13.91 6.66 12.54
C PHE A 124 12.44 7.01 12.82
N VAL A 125 11.56 6.00 12.84
CA VAL A 125 10.14 6.18 13.12
C VAL A 125 9.91 6.70 14.54
N ARG A 126 10.72 6.28 15.52
CA ARG A 126 10.68 6.79 16.89
C ARG A 126 11.02 8.28 16.92
N GLU A 127 12.11 8.69 16.28
CA GLU A 127 12.51 10.10 16.23
C GLU A 127 11.47 10.97 15.51
N VAL A 128 10.93 10.50 14.39
CA VAL A 128 9.81 11.17 13.71
C VAL A 128 8.59 11.26 14.63
N SER A 129 8.25 10.19 15.35
CA SER A 129 7.12 10.19 16.29
C SER A 129 7.33 11.17 17.43
N ASN A 130 8.56 11.27 17.96
CA ASN A 130 8.92 12.25 18.99
C ASN A 130 8.79 13.68 18.47
N TYR A 131 9.29 13.97 17.27
CA TYR A 131 9.07 15.25 16.61
C TYR A 131 7.56 15.56 16.45
N MET A 132 6.78 14.60 15.97
CA MET A 132 5.35 14.79 15.70
C MET A 132 4.51 15.02 16.96
N LYS A 133 4.92 14.48 18.13
CA LYS A 133 4.26 14.76 19.42
C LYS A 133 4.28 16.26 19.78
N TYR A 134 5.32 16.99 19.39
CA TYR A 134 5.47 18.41 19.69
C TYR A 134 5.06 19.30 18.52
N ALA A 135 5.28 18.86 17.29
CA ALA A 135 5.03 19.67 16.10
C ALA A 135 3.55 19.73 15.69
N VAL A 136 2.73 18.75 16.08
CA VAL A 136 1.38 18.56 15.52
C VAL A 136 0.36 18.15 16.58
N ALA A 137 -0.86 18.69 16.49
CA ALA A 137 -1.98 18.29 17.33
C ALA A 137 -2.47 16.88 16.98
N THR A 138 -2.89 16.11 17.98
CA THR A 138 -3.42 14.73 17.81
C THR A 138 -4.58 14.65 16.82
N GLU A 139 -5.42 15.69 16.76
CA GLU A 139 -6.55 15.81 15.82
C GLU A 139 -6.13 15.72 14.35
N ALA A 140 -4.94 16.22 14.00
CA ALA A 140 -4.44 16.14 12.63
C ALA A 140 -4.04 14.72 12.23
N ILE A 141 -3.53 13.93 13.19
CA ILE A 141 -3.22 12.50 12.99
C ILE A 141 -4.53 11.73 12.84
N ASP A 142 -5.51 11.98 13.70
CA ASP A 142 -6.83 11.35 13.62
C ASP A 142 -7.53 11.67 12.29
N LYS A 143 -7.35 12.88 11.76
CA LYS A 143 -7.87 13.25 10.43
C LYS A 143 -7.26 12.41 9.31
N VAL A 144 -5.95 12.11 9.33
CA VAL A 144 -5.32 11.24 8.34
C VAL A 144 -5.91 9.83 8.40
N ILE A 145 -6.13 9.32 9.61
CA ILE A 145 -6.76 8.01 9.84
C ILE A 145 -8.18 8.00 9.26
N ASN A 146 -9.02 8.99 9.60
CA ASN A 146 -10.41 9.05 9.15
C ASN A 146 -10.54 9.16 7.63
N ILE A 147 -9.69 9.98 7.00
CA ILE A 147 -9.65 10.12 5.54
C ILE A 147 -9.27 8.78 4.88
N SER A 148 -8.36 8.00 5.47
CA SER A 148 -7.96 6.69 4.94
C SER A 148 -8.97 5.57 5.20
N ALA A 149 -9.77 5.68 6.28
CA ALA A 149 -10.72 4.65 6.70
C ALA A 149 -12.12 4.78 6.06
N ASN A 150 -12.32 5.71 5.11
CA ASN A 150 -13.61 6.00 4.47
C ASN A 150 -14.75 6.29 5.46
N LYS A 151 -14.45 6.81 6.66
CA LYS A 151 -15.48 7.34 7.56
C LYS A 151 -15.68 8.81 7.24
N SER A 152 -16.64 9.10 6.37
CA SER A 152 -17.22 10.44 6.30
C SER A 152 -17.96 10.71 7.61
N ASP A 153 -17.47 11.68 8.38
CA ASP A 153 -18.08 12.15 9.63
C ASP A 153 -19.44 12.80 9.34
N ASP A 154 -20.49 11.98 9.23
CA ASP A 154 -21.85 12.40 9.57
C ASP A 154 -22.06 12.06 11.05
N HIS A 155 -21.61 12.96 11.94
CA HIS A 155 -22.42 13.48 13.03
C HIS A 155 -21.64 14.50 13.87
N SER A 156 -22.26 15.67 13.99
CA SER A 156 -21.94 16.74 14.93
C SER A 156 -22.01 16.30 16.40
N ASN A 157 -20.90 16.49 17.11
CA ASN A 157 -20.72 17.02 18.47
C ASN A 157 -21.69 16.58 19.60
N SER A 158 -21.18 15.83 20.59
CA SER A 158 -20.99 16.27 22.00
C SER A 158 -20.91 15.07 22.94
N ASN A 159 -19.75 14.81 23.54
CA ASN A 159 -19.58 14.91 24.99
C ASN A 159 -18.15 14.59 25.40
N ILE A 160 -17.53 15.63 25.93
CA ILE A 160 -16.35 15.59 26.77
C ILE A 160 -16.72 14.85 28.07
N SER A 161 -16.02 13.75 28.35
CA SER A 161 -15.65 13.29 29.69
C SER A 161 -14.60 12.21 29.46
N GLY A 162 -13.31 12.46 29.65
CA GLY A 162 -12.74 12.65 30.96
C GLY A 162 -12.60 11.29 31.64
N ASN A 163 -11.46 10.61 31.41
CA ASN A 163 -10.67 10.03 32.50
C ASN A 163 -9.36 9.41 32.00
N ASN A 164 -8.27 10.01 32.49
CA ASN A 164 -7.01 9.34 32.81
C ASN A 164 -7.27 8.04 33.58
N SER A 165 -6.48 7.01 33.29
CA SER A 165 -5.73 6.27 34.32
C SER A 165 -4.71 5.30 33.69
N ASN A 166 -3.45 5.57 34.01
CA ASN A 166 -2.36 4.60 34.11
C ASN A 166 -2.83 3.30 34.81
N SER A 167 -2.27 2.16 34.41
CA SER A 167 -1.51 1.31 35.33
C SER A 167 -0.80 0.14 34.61
N ASN A 168 0.53 0.14 34.75
CA ASN A 168 1.37 -1.06 34.78
C ASN A 168 0.86 -2.06 35.82
N SER A 169 0.96 -3.36 35.55
CA SER A 169 1.85 -4.26 36.32
C SER A 169 1.66 -5.75 35.99
N ASN A 170 2.79 -6.43 35.81
CA ASN A 170 3.04 -7.87 35.89
C ASN A 170 2.20 -8.64 36.92
N LYS A 171 1.81 -9.89 36.59
CA LYS A 171 2.29 -11.09 37.32
C LYS A 171 1.86 -12.44 36.72
N ILE A 172 2.85 -13.32 36.67
CA ILE A 172 2.84 -14.76 36.45
C ILE A 172 2.38 -15.47 37.74
N ASN A 173 1.57 -16.53 37.65
CA ASN A 173 1.80 -17.85 38.27
C ASN A 173 0.58 -18.78 38.13
N GLY A 174 0.86 -20.04 37.77
CA GLY A 174 -0.11 -21.11 37.57
C GLY A 174 -0.48 -21.88 38.83
N THR A 175 -0.72 -23.19 38.64
CA THR A 175 -1.28 -24.24 39.54
C THR A 175 -2.79 -24.43 39.30
N GLY A 176 -3.39 -25.60 39.05
CA GLY A 176 -2.93 -26.99 38.97
C GLY A 176 -4.12 -27.94 39.22
N ASN A 177 -4.12 -29.09 38.52
CA ASN A 177 -4.74 -30.38 38.85
C ASN A 177 -6.26 -30.70 38.67
N ASN A 178 -6.50 -31.58 37.68
CA ASN A 178 -7.04 -32.95 37.74
C ASN A 178 -8.44 -33.28 38.30
N ASN A 179 -9.29 -33.91 37.47
CA ASN A 179 -9.59 -35.36 37.54
C ASN A 179 -10.68 -35.83 36.53
N GLY A 180 -10.49 -37.03 35.93
CA GLY A 180 -11.59 -37.96 35.62
C GLY A 180 -11.69 -38.59 34.21
N LYS A 181 -11.03 -39.75 34.01
CA LYS A 181 -11.48 -41.05 33.39
C LYS A 181 -12.58 -41.02 32.27
N ASN A 182 -12.52 -41.75 31.13
CA ASN A 182 -12.09 -43.15 30.87
C ASN A 182 -12.14 -43.49 29.34
N ASP A 183 -11.23 -44.37 28.90
CA ASP A 183 -11.30 -45.50 27.93
C ASP A 183 -11.68 -45.38 26.42
N SER A 184 -10.63 -45.67 25.61
CA SER A 184 -10.53 -46.62 24.47
C SER A 184 -11.32 -46.41 23.17
N THR A 185 -10.60 -46.12 22.06
CA THR A 185 -10.28 -47.08 20.97
C THR A 185 -9.49 -46.39 19.85
N ASP A 186 -8.32 -46.93 19.54
CA ASP A 186 -7.45 -46.52 18.42
C ASP A 186 -8.04 -46.97 17.07
N SER A 187 -8.05 -46.06 16.08
CA SER A 187 -7.89 -46.35 14.64
C SER A 187 -7.78 -45.05 13.82
N ASN A 188 -6.55 -44.58 13.66
CA ASN A 188 -5.96 -44.09 12.41
C ASN A 188 -6.80 -43.15 11.49
N SER A 189 -6.56 -41.83 11.55
CA SER A 189 -6.41 -40.97 10.37
C SER A 189 -5.80 -39.62 10.75
N ASN A 190 -4.79 -39.19 9.99
CA ASN A 190 -4.16 -37.87 10.09
C ASN A 190 -5.19 -36.76 9.81
N GLY A 191 -5.73 -36.17 10.86
CA GLY A 191 -6.50 -34.93 10.83
C GLY A 191 -5.63 -33.76 11.28
N LYS A 192 -5.32 -32.85 10.34
CA LYS A 192 -4.92 -31.47 10.63
C LYS A 192 -6.17 -30.70 11.04
N ASN A 193 -6.27 -30.36 12.32
CA ASN A 193 -7.13 -29.31 12.88
C ASN A 193 -6.19 -28.33 13.59
N ASP A 194 -6.40 -27.03 13.72
CA ASP A 194 -7.36 -26.05 13.21
C ASP A 194 -6.70 -24.70 13.56
N SER A 195 -6.87 -23.67 12.75
CA SER A 195 -7.05 -22.31 13.27
C SER A 195 -7.59 -21.45 12.13
N ALA A 196 -8.89 -21.19 12.23
CA ALA A 196 -9.59 -20.22 11.44
C ALA A 196 -9.09 -18.81 11.81
N ASP A 197 -8.05 -18.35 11.13
CA ASP A 197 -7.73 -16.93 11.02
C ASP A 197 -8.74 -16.30 10.06
N SER A 198 -9.72 -15.65 10.67
CA SER A 198 -10.68 -14.78 10.02
C SER A 198 -9.99 -13.47 9.67
N ASN A 199 -9.20 -13.51 8.60
CA ASN A 199 -8.64 -12.31 7.97
C ASN A 199 -9.33 -12.11 6.61
N SER A 200 -10.59 -11.68 6.66
CA SER A 200 -11.35 -11.26 5.48
C SER A 200 -10.90 -9.87 5.04
N ASN A 201 -9.66 -9.75 4.57
CA ASN A 201 -9.31 -8.71 3.62
C ASN A 201 -9.82 -9.20 2.27
N GLY A 202 -11.06 -8.82 1.96
CA GLY A 202 -11.61 -8.96 0.62
C GLY A 202 -10.74 -8.17 -0.33
N GLY A 203 -9.72 -8.83 -0.87
CA GLY A 203 -9.11 -8.44 -2.13
C GLY A 203 -10.27 -8.36 -3.11
N VAL A 204 -10.65 -7.13 -3.45
CA VAL A 204 -11.39 -6.87 -4.68
C VAL A 204 -10.43 -7.36 -5.75
N GLY A 205 -10.65 -8.61 -6.17
CA GLY A 205 -9.99 -9.15 -7.34
C GLY A 205 -10.22 -8.12 -8.44
N SER A 206 -9.13 -7.55 -8.92
CA SER A 206 -9.05 -7.12 -10.31
C SER A 206 -9.36 -8.37 -11.13
N GLY A 207 -10.65 -8.63 -11.32
CA GLY A 207 -11.11 -9.41 -12.44
C GLY A 207 -10.77 -8.57 -13.65
N GLU A 208 -9.52 -8.67 -14.10
CA GLU A 208 -9.17 -8.41 -15.49
C GLU A 208 -10.02 -9.40 -16.29
N TYR A 209 -11.24 -9.00 -16.64
CA TYR A 209 -11.71 -9.34 -17.96
C TYR A 209 -10.67 -8.73 -18.89
N ASN A 210 -9.82 -9.55 -19.51
CA ASN A 210 -8.91 -9.10 -20.55
C ASN A 210 -9.78 -8.56 -21.70
N LEU A 211 -10.20 -7.29 -21.60
CA LEU A 211 -10.92 -6.58 -22.65
C LEU A 211 -10.08 -6.52 -23.94
N GLY A 212 -8.75 -6.63 -23.83
CA GLY A 212 -7.84 -6.76 -24.96
C GLY A 212 -8.06 -8.02 -25.82
N ASP A 213 -8.61 -9.10 -25.24
CA ASP A 213 -8.91 -10.35 -25.99
C ASP A 213 -10.23 -10.25 -26.76
N VAL A 214 -11.11 -9.30 -26.43
CA VAL A 214 -12.35 -9.05 -27.16
C VAL A 214 -12.04 -8.53 -28.58
N ASP A 215 -10.90 -7.87 -28.76
CA ASP A 215 -10.50 -7.20 -29.99
C ASP A 215 -9.88 -8.11 -31.05
N GLU A 216 -9.06 -9.06 -30.62
CA GLU A 216 -8.53 -10.07 -31.53
C GLU A 216 -9.69 -10.92 -32.11
N ILE A 217 -10.84 -10.95 -31.43
CA ILE A 217 -11.99 -11.79 -31.76
C ILE A 217 -13.10 -11.01 -32.52
N ILE A 218 -13.34 -9.72 -32.22
CA ILE A 218 -14.38 -8.89 -32.89
C ILE A 218 -13.97 -8.42 -34.30
N ASP A 219 -12.69 -8.36 -34.65
CA ASP A 219 -12.23 -7.96 -36.01
C ASP A 219 -11.68 -9.13 -36.85
N ASP A 220 -11.77 -10.35 -36.34
CA ASP A 220 -11.36 -11.56 -37.07
C ASP A 220 -12.37 -11.95 -38.16
N SER A 221 -11.91 -12.68 -39.17
CA SER A 221 -12.69 -13.30 -40.25
C SER A 221 -14.01 -13.91 -39.77
N LYS A 222 -13.98 -14.51 -38.58
CA LYS A 222 -15.08 -15.23 -37.96
C LYS A 222 -16.23 -14.32 -37.52
N SER A 223 -15.94 -13.11 -37.02
CA SER A 223 -16.97 -12.13 -36.64
C SER A 223 -17.77 -11.64 -37.85
N LYS A 224 -17.08 -11.42 -38.98
CA LYS A 224 -17.67 -10.99 -40.25
C LYS A 224 -18.55 -12.10 -40.85
N GLU A 225 -18.09 -13.35 -40.80
CA GLU A 225 -18.89 -14.50 -41.22
C GLU A 225 -20.19 -14.63 -40.41
N ILE A 226 -20.13 -14.44 -39.07
CA ILE A 226 -21.34 -14.45 -38.23
C ILE A 226 -22.26 -13.26 -38.57
N GLN A 227 -21.72 -12.07 -38.81
CA GLN A 227 -22.51 -10.89 -39.22
C GLN A 227 -23.23 -11.14 -40.55
N GLU A 228 -22.54 -11.68 -41.55
CA GLU A 228 -23.12 -12.03 -42.85
C GLU A 228 -24.23 -13.09 -42.70
N ASN A 229 -24.01 -14.10 -41.86
CA ASN A 229 -25.03 -15.10 -41.54
C ASN A 229 -26.26 -14.46 -40.87
N VAL A 230 -26.07 -13.51 -39.94
CA VAL A 230 -27.16 -12.77 -39.29
C VAL A 230 -27.96 -11.94 -40.30
N GLU A 231 -27.29 -11.23 -41.23
CA GLU A 231 -27.94 -10.48 -42.29
C GLU A 231 -28.78 -11.39 -43.19
N LYS A 232 -28.20 -12.51 -43.65
CA LYS A 232 -28.90 -13.51 -44.47
C LYS A 232 -30.17 -14.02 -43.78
N ILE A 233 -30.08 -14.41 -42.52
CA ILE A 233 -31.23 -14.89 -41.73
C ILE A 233 -32.29 -13.80 -41.61
N CYS A 234 -31.89 -12.54 -41.32
CA CYS A 234 -32.82 -11.42 -41.20
C CYS A 234 -33.57 -11.16 -42.52
N ASP A 235 -32.89 -11.23 -43.67
CA ASP A 235 -33.49 -11.10 -44.98
C ASP A 235 -34.48 -12.23 -45.28
N GLU A 236 -34.15 -13.47 -44.92
CA GLU A 236 -35.05 -14.61 -45.09
C GLU A 236 -36.31 -14.49 -44.23
N ILE A 237 -36.18 -14.04 -42.98
CA ILE A 237 -37.30 -13.76 -42.07
C ILE A 237 -38.14 -12.59 -42.60
N LYS A 238 -37.52 -11.52 -43.11
CA LYS A 238 -38.25 -10.41 -43.73
C LYS A 238 -39.08 -10.88 -44.92
N ASN A 239 -38.49 -11.70 -45.77
CA ASN A 239 -39.19 -12.37 -46.88
C ASN A 239 -40.31 -13.32 -46.42
N LEU A 240 -40.27 -13.87 -45.20
CA LEU A 240 -41.38 -14.62 -44.62
C LEU A 240 -42.51 -13.70 -44.16
N LYS A 241 -42.17 -12.58 -43.51
CA LYS A 241 -43.15 -11.59 -43.03
C LYS A 241 -43.94 -10.95 -44.17
N ASP A 242 -43.29 -10.70 -45.30
CA ASP A 242 -43.92 -10.12 -46.49
C ASP A 242 -44.71 -11.15 -47.33
N ALA A 243 -44.64 -12.44 -46.98
CA ALA A 243 -45.28 -13.49 -47.75
C ALA A 243 -46.78 -13.64 -47.45
N ASP A 244 -47.58 -13.82 -48.50
CA ASP A 244 -48.98 -14.26 -48.38
C ASP A 244 -49.05 -15.73 -47.94
N ILE A 245 -49.20 -15.94 -46.63
CA ILE A 245 -49.18 -17.27 -45.99
C ILE A 245 -50.35 -18.12 -46.46
N GLN A 246 -51.54 -17.53 -46.65
CA GLN A 246 -52.70 -18.24 -47.20
C GLN A 246 -52.39 -18.82 -48.59
N LYS A 247 -51.69 -18.07 -49.45
CA LYS A 247 -51.26 -18.56 -50.77
C LYS A 247 -50.19 -19.65 -50.68
N LYS A 248 -49.32 -19.60 -49.67
CA LYS A 248 -48.29 -20.63 -49.39
C LYS A 248 -48.89 -21.93 -48.87
N LEU A 249 -50.02 -21.90 -48.17
CA LEU A 249 -50.69 -23.09 -47.63
C LEU A 249 -51.81 -23.67 -48.52
N LYS A 250 -51.96 -23.16 -49.76
CA LYS A 250 -53.08 -23.49 -50.65
C LYS A 250 -53.08 -24.94 -51.18
N THR A 251 -51.92 -25.50 -51.49
CA THR A 251 -51.80 -26.86 -52.07
C THR A 251 -50.75 -27.65 -51.31
N LYS A 252 -50.85 -28.99 -51.32
CA LYS A 252 -49.89 -29.87 -50.63
C LYS A 252 -48.44 -29.55 -51.01
N LYS A 253 -48.14 -29.48 -52.31
CA LYS A 253 -46.81 -29.09 -52.82
C LYS A 253 -46.32 -27.74 -52.28
N LYS A 254 -47.18 -26.73 -52.15
CA LYS A 254 -46.78 -25.42 -51.62
C LYS A 254 -46.55 -25.44 -50.11
N ARG A 255 -47.31 -26.26 -49.37
CA ARG A 255 -47.11 -26.48 -47.93
C ARG A 255 -45.75 -27.14 -47.68
N GLU A 256 -45.42 -28.17 -48.46
CA GLU A 256 -44.12 -28.86 -48.40
C GLU A 256 -42.98 -27.87 -48.72
N MET A 257 -43.08 -27.09 -49.80
CA MET A 257 -42.09 -26.05 -50.12
C MET A 257 -41.97 -24.96 -49.05
N PHE A 258 -43.08 -24.63 -48.37
CA PHE A 258 -43.07 -23.65 -47.29
C PHE A 258 -42.42 -24.23 -46.03
N LEU A 259 -42.70 -25.49 -45.70
CA LEU A 259 -42.05 -26.22 -44.62
C LEU A 259 -40.54 -26.33 -44.85
N GLU A 260 -40.10 -26.71 -46.06
CA GLU A 260 -38.67 -26.73 -46.43
C GLU A 260 -37.99 -25.37 -46.22
N LYS A 261 -38.68 -24.27 -46.57
CA LYS A 261 -38.15 -22.93 -46.32
C LYS A 261 -38.01 -22.62 -44.82
N ILE A 262 -38.99 -23.00 -44.00
CA ILE A 262 -38.91 -22.83 -42.54
C ILE A 262 -37.73 -23.63 -41.98
N MET A 263 -37.58 -24.90 -42.38
CA MET A 263 -36.48 -25.76 -41.96
C MET A 263 -35.11 -25.21 -42.37
N SER A 264 -34.98 -24.64 -43.57
CA SER A 264 -33.74 -23.98 -44.03
C SER A 264 -33.35 -22.82 -43.11
N ILE A 265 -34.29 -21.96 -42.75
CA ILE A 265 -34.03 -20.82 -41.84
C ILE A 265 -33.65 -21.34 -40.45
N GLU A 266 -34.28 -22.42 -39.98
CA GLU A 266 -33.90 -23.04 -38.72
C GLU A 266 -32.48 -23.62 -38.74
N GLU A 267 -32.05 -24.21 -39.86
CA GLU A 267 -30.69 -24.72 -40.02
C GLU A 267 -29.66 -23.58 -39.98
N ASP A 268 -29.93 -22.48 -40.67
CA ASP A 268 -29.08 -21.28 -40.61
C ASP A 268 -29.01 -20.71 -39.18
N ILE A 269 -30.13 -20.65 -38.44
CA ILE A 269 -30.11 -20.20 -37.05
C ILE A 269 -29.38 -21.21 -36.13
N LYS A 270 -29.48 -22.53 -36.39
CA LYS A 270 -28.70 -23.55 -35.65
C LYS A 270 -27.21 -23.40 -35.91
N LEU A 271 -26.81 -23.04 -37.13
CA LEU A 271 -25.41 -22.71 -37.46
C LEU A 271 -24.96 -21.48 -36.67
N TYR A 272 -25.74 -20.40 -36.70
CA TYR A 272 -25.49 -19.22 -35.87
C TYR A 272 -25.34 -19.56 -34.38
N GLN A 273 -26.21 -20.40 -33.82
CA GLN A 273 -26.11 -20.83 -32.42
C GLN A 273 -24.80 -21.58 -32.11
N LYS A 274 -24.30 -22.35 -33.08
CA LYS A 274 -23.03 -23.05 -32.96
C LYS A 274 -21.87 -22.05 -32.98
N ASP A 275 -21.87 -21.13 -33.94
CA ASP A 275 -20.81 -20.13 -34.11
C ASP A 275 -20.74 -19.18 -32.91
N LYS A 276 -21.92 -18.74 -32.42
CA LYS A 276 -22.07 -18.00 -31.17
C LYS A 276 -21.45 -18.72 -29.97
N LYS A 277 -21.73 -20.03 -29.80
CA LYS A 277 -21.15 -20.82 -28.70
C LYS A 277 -19.63 -20.93 -28.81
N GLU A 278 -19.12 -21.12 -30.02
CA GLU A 278 -17.70 -21.19 -30.28
C GLU A 278 -17.02 -19.85 -29.95
N PHE A 279 -17.59 -18.74 -30.41
CA PHE A 279 -17.15 -17.38 -30.11
C PHE A 279 -17.13 -17.09 -28.59
N LEU A 280 -18.20 -17.43 -27.89
CA LEU A 280 -18.28 -17.26 -26.42
C LEU A 280 -17.31 -18.17 -25.66
N SER A 281 -16.91 -19.31 -26.23
CA SER A 281 -15.91 -20.19 -25.62
C SER A 281 -14.48 -19.63 -25.74
N GLU A 282 -14.18 -18.93 -26.84
CA GLU A 282 -12.89 -18.28 -27.06
C GLU A 282 -12.68 -17.09 -26.12
N LEU A 283 -13.75 -16.34 -25.84
CA LEU A 283 -13.75 -15.24 -24.86
C LEU A 283 -13.54 -15.69 -23.40
N ASN A 284 -13.69 -16.99 -23.10
CA ASN A 284 -13.68 -17.53 -21.73
C ASN A 284 -12.45 -18.41 -21.42
N LYS A 285 -11.35 -18.29 -22.18
CA LYS A 285 -10.15 -19.13 -22.03
C LYS A 285 -9.52 -19.10 -20.62
N ASP A 286 -9.79 -18.07 -19.81
CA ASP A 286 -9.29 -17.94 -18.42
C ASP A 286 -10.18 -18.55 -17.31
N GLY A 287 -11.23 -19.30 -17.67
CA GLY A 287 -11.71 -20.39 -16.79
C GLY A 287 -12.38 -20.00 -15.46
N GLN A 288 -13.19 -18.94 -15.40
CA GLN A 288 -13.91 -18.56 -14.16
C GLN A 288 -15.43 -18.67 -14.17
N ASN A 289 -16.13 -18.99 -15.27
CA ASN A 289 -17.58 -19.22 -15.23
C ASN A 289 -18.08 -20.16 -16.34
N LYS A 290 -18.13 -21.47 -16.07
CA LYS A 290 -18.72 -22.47 -17.00
C LYS A 290 -20.25 -22.39 -17.08
N ASP A 291 -20.90 -21.72 -16.14
CA ASP A 291 -22.37 -21.73 -16.02
C ASP A 291 -23.09 -20.66 -16.86
N ASN A 292 -22.35 -19.72 -17.48
CA ASN A 292 -22.93 -18.60 -18.25
C ASN A 292 -23.06 -18.84 -19.76
N GLN A 293 -22.58 -19.96 -20.31
CA GLN A 293 -22.67 -20.21 -21.76
C GLN A 293 -24.11 -20.37 -22.28
N ASN A 294 -25.06 -20.67 -21.40
CA ASN A 294 -26.50 -20.76 -21.72
C ASN A 294 -27.28 -19.46 -21.45
N SER A 295 -26.65 -18.39 -20.93
CA SER A 295 -27.38 -17.21 -20.41
C SER A 295 -27.46 -16.00 -21.34
N MET A 296 -26.67 -15.93 -22.41
CA MET A 296 -26.75 -14.85 -23.40
C MET A 296 -27.78 -15.18 -24.48
N LYS A 297 -29.03 -15.42 -24.09
CA LYS A 297 -30.14 -15.64 -25.02
C LYS A 297 -30.36 -14.37 -25.85
N ASP A 298 -30.50 -14.50 -27.17
CA ASP A 298 -30.80 -13.39 -28.07
C ASP A 298 -32.08 -13.63 -28.90
N PHE A 299 -32.41 -12.68 -29.76
CA PHE A 299 -33.60 -12.77 -30.59
C PHE A 299 -33.56 -13.90 -31.63
N MET A 300 -32.38 -14.39 -32.03
CA MET A 300 -32.25 -15.54 -32.92
C MET A 300 -32.64 -16.83 -32.19
N ASP A 301 -32.30 -16.94 -30.91
CA ASP A 301 -32.75 -18.04 -30.07
C ASP A 301 -34.29 -18.05 -29.92
N ASP A 302 -34.91 -16.88 -29.78
CA ASP A 302 -36.37 -16.72 -29.76
C ASP A 302 -37.00 -17.05 -31.11
N ASN A 303 -36.43 -16.54 -32.20
CA ASN A 303 -36.86 -16.85 -33.56
C ASN A 303 -36.83 -18.36 -33.84
N LEU A 304 -35.77 -19.06 -33.41
CA LEU A 304 -35.67 -20.51 -33.58
C LEU A 304 -36.81 -21.25 -32.87
N ASN A 305 -37.19 -20.82 -31.66
CA ASN A 305 -38.29 -21.44 -30.93
C ASN A 305 -39.64 -21.21 -31.63
N ILE A 306 -39.85 -20.02 -32.19
CA ILE A 306 -41.05 -19.70 -32.97
C ILE A 306 -41.09 -20.54 -34.25
N LEU A 307 -39.98 -20.62 -35.00
CA LEU A 307 -39.90 -21.40 -36.23
C LEU A 307 -40.13 -22.90 -35.98
N LYS A 308 -39.53 -23.47 -34.93
CA LYS A 308 -39.79 -24.87 -34.52
C LYS A 308 -41.26 -25.13 -34.18
N SER A 309 -41.94 -24.15 -33.59
CA SER A 309 -43.39 -24.25 -33.34
C SER A 309 -44.19 -24.30 -34.64
N ILE A 310 -43.78 -23.49 -35.64
CA ILE A 310 -44.39 -23.47 -36.97
C ILE A 310 -44.08 -24.78 -37.72
N GLU A 311 -42.84 -25.26 -37.72
CA GLU A 311 -42.40 -26.52 -38.33
C GLU A 311 -43.20 -27.70 -37.79
N LYS A 312 -43.29 -27.82 -36.47
CA LYS A 312 -44.04 -28.89 -35.80
C LYS A 312 -45.51 -28.88 -36.21
N GLN A 313 -46.14 -27.70 -36.15
CA GLN A 313 -47.54 -27.54 -36.52
C GLN A 313 -47.79 -27.88 -38.00
N LEU A 314 -46.95 -27.39 -38.91
CA LEU A 314 -47.06 -27.71 -40.34
C LEU A 314 -46.89 -29.20 -40.59
N THR A 315 -45.90 -29.84 -39.97
CA THR A 315 -45.60 -31.27 -40.16
C THR A 315 -46.76 -32.15 -39.68
N GLU A 316 -47.33 -31.85 -38.52
CA GLU A 316 -48.48 -32.59 -37.98
C GLU A 316 -49.72 -32.42 -38.87
N GLU A 317 -50.04 -31.19 -39.27
CA GLU A 317 -51.26 -30.88 -40.03
C GLU A 317 -51.17 -31.31 -41.50
N ILE A 318 -49.99 -31.29 -42.13
CA ILE A 318 -49.78 -31.83 -43.50
C ILE A 318 -50.06 -33.35 -43.54
N ASN A 319 -49.66 -34.08 -42.49
CA ASN A 319 -49.86 -35.53 -42.41
C ASN A 319 -51.28 -35.92 -42.00
N ARG A 320 -51.98 -35.07 -41.24
CA ARG A 320 -53.30 -35.35 -40.68
C ARG A 320 -54.47 -34.92 -41.55
N LEU A 321 -54.38 -33.76 -42.21
CA LEU A 321 -55.53 -33.17 -42.90
C LEU A 321 -55.66 -33.61 -44.37
N PRO A 322 -56.86 -33.98 -44.84
CA PRO A 322 -57.15 -34.22 -46.25
C PRO A 322 -56.92 -32.95 -47.12
N GLU A 323 -56.61 -33.13 -48.41
CA GLU A 323 -56.35 -32.00 -49.34
C GLU A 323 -57.48 -30.97 -49.44
N ASN A 324 -58.74 -31.38 -49.23
CA ASN A 324 -59.94 -30.54 -49.38
C ASN A 324 -60.36 -29.77 -48.09
N SER A 325 -59.50 -29.69 -47.09
CA SER A 325 -59.79 -29.13 -45.76
C SER A 325 -59.65 -27.60 -45.67
N LYS A 326 -60.28 -26.85 -46.59
CA LYS A 326 -59.99 -25.42 -46.82
C LYS A 326 -60.11 -24.52 -45.57
N GLU A 327 -61.18 -24.66 -44.81
CA GLU A 327 -61.49 -23.83 -43.62
C GLU A 327 -60.49 -24.03 -42.47
N GLN A 328 -60.00 -25.28 -42.31
CA GLN A 328 -58.98 -25.62 -41.32
C GLN A 328 -57.63 -25.02 -41.70
N TRP A 329 -57.27 -25.04 -42.99
CA TRP A 329 -56.03 -24.42 -43.48
C TRP A 329 -56.05 -22.89 -43.43
N GLU A 330 -57.22 -22.25 -43.56
CA GLU A 330 -57.37 -20.80 -43.34
C GLU A 330 -57.14 -20.43 -41.86
N THR A 331 -57.58 -21.28 -40.93
CA THR A 331 -57.35 -21.08 -39.50
C THR A 331 -55.87 -21.27 -39.14
N ILE A 332 -55.22 -22.31 -39.68
CA ILE A 332 -53.78 -22.57 -39.49
C ILE A 332 -52.95 -21.43 -40.10
N ALA A 333 -53.34 -20.91 -41.27
CA ALA A 333 -52.65 -19.78 -41.90
C ALA A 333 -52.63 -18.54 -41.00
N LYS A 334 -53.76 -18.20 -40.37
CA LYS A 334 -53.84 -17.06 -39.43
C LYS A 334 -52.97 -17.24 -38.19
N ASP A 335 -52.92 -18.46 -37.65
CA ASP A 335 -52.04 -18.77 -36.50
C ASP A 335 -50.56 -18.64 -36.89
N ILE A 336 -50.17 -19.18 -38.04
CA ILE A 336 -48.81 -19.07 -38.57
C ILE A 336 -48.46 -17.61 -38.90
N GLU A 337 -49.37 -16.82 -39.49
CA GLU A 337 -49.19 -15.38 -39.72
C GLU A 337 -48.91 -14.63 -38.42
N SER A 338 -49.65 -14.95 -37.35
CA SER A 338 -49.42 -14.37 -36.03
C SER A 338 -48.03 -14.73 -35.48
N LYS A 339 -47.60 -15.98 -35.62
CA LYS A 339 -46.26 -16.43 -35.20
C LYS A 339 -45.15 -15.77 -36.02
N ILE A 340 -45.28 -15.71 -37.34
CA ILE A 340 -44.31 -15.05 -38.23
C ILE A 340 -44.21 -13.55 -37.92
N SER A 341 -45.33 -12.90 -37.61
CA SER A 341 -45.36 -11.49 -37.21
C SER A 341 -44.56 -11.22 -35.92
N SER A 342 -44.46 -12.22 -35.03
CA SER A 342 -43.69 -12.13 -33.78
C SER A 342 -42.18 -12.36 -33.94
N LEU A 343 -41.71 -12.86 -35.10
CA LEU A 343 -40.29 -13.00 -35.36
C LEU A 343 -39.60 -11.64 -35.31
N GLN A 344 -38.37 -11.57 -34.81
CA GLN A 344 -37.58 -10.35 -34.72
C GLN A 344 -36.54 -10.31 -35.85
N ILE A 345 -36.23 -9.11 -36.34
CA ILE A 345 -35.19 -8.88 -37.36
C ILE A 345 -34.31 -7.72 -36.92
N ASN A 346 -33.04 -7.75 -37.32
CA ASN A 346 -32.09 -6.70 -37.02
C ASN A 346 -32.25 -5.55 -38.03
N GLU A 347 -33.01 -4.51 -37.68
CA GLU A 347 -33.12 -3.30 -38.49
C GLU A 347 -32.21 -2.21 -37.92
N ILE A 348 -31.19 -1.81 -38.69
CA ILE A 348 -30.19 -0.82 -38.25
C ILE A 348 -30.72 0.58 -38.52
N SER A 349 -30.91 1.37 -37.46
CA SER A 349 -31.23 2.79 -37.52
C SER A 349 -29.97 3.67 -37.47
N GLU A 350 -30.12 4.96 -37.76
CA GLU A 350 -29.02 5.93 -37.61
C GLU A 350 -28.63 6.15 -36.14
N GLU A 351 -29.54 5.98 -35.18
CA GLU A 351 -29.20 6.06 -33.75
C GLU A 351 -28.36 4.85 -33.32
N ASP A 352 -28.56 3.67 -33.93
CA ASP A 352 -27.74 2.48 -33.66
C ASP A 352 -26.29 2.69 -34.07
N LYS A 353 -26.06 3.25 -35.26
CA LYS A 353 -24.70 3.60 -35.73
C LYS A 353 -24.01 4.59 -34.80
N LYS A 354 -24.75 5.58 -34.31
CA LYS A 354 -24.23 6.56 -33.35
C LYS A 354 -23.90 5.92 -32.00
N ASN A 355 -24.74 5.02 -31.50
CA ASN A 355 -24.50 4.30 -30.25
C ASN A 355 -23.33 3.30 -30.36
N LYS A 356 -23.10 2.72 -31.54
CA LYS A 356 -21.85 1.99 -31.84
C LYS A 356 -20.62 2.90 -31.66
N GLY A 357 -20.67 4.15 -32.14
CA GLY A 357 -19.58 5.12 -31.94
C GLY A 357 -19.34 5.48 -30.46
N ILE A 358 -20.38 5.45 -29.62
CA ILE A 358 -20.24 5.63 -28.17
C ILE A 358 -19.51 4.43 -27.56
N TYR A 359 -19.87 3.21 -27.95
CA TYR A 359 -19.18 1.99 -27.54
C TYR A 359 -17.70 2.02 -27.96
N GLU A 360 -17.39 2.38 -29.21
CA GLU A 360 -16.01 2.50 -29.70
C GLU A 360 -15.23 3.57 -28.92
N SER A 361 -15.88 4.67 -28.54
CA SER A 361 -15.27 5.71 -27.71
C SER A 361 -14.97 5.22 -26.29
N ALA A 362 -15.88 4.44 -25.68
CA ALA A 362 -15.67 3.84 -24.35
C ALA A 362 -14.54 2.81 -24.38
N LYS A 363 -14.54 1.95 -25.39
CA LYS A 363 -13.50 0.98 -25.67
C LYS A 363 -12.13 1.65 -25.83
N GLY A 364 -12.02 2.61 -26.76
CA GLY A 364 -10.78 3.32 -27.02
C GLY A 364 -10.30 4.19 -25.84
N LEU A 365 -11.15 4.47 -24.84
CA LEU A 365 -10.72 5.08 -23.58
C LEU A 365 -10.01 4.06 -22.69
N ILE A 366 -10.54 2.84 -22.58
CA ILE A 366 -9.99 1.76 -21.74
C ILE A 366 -8.62 1.31 -22.27
N GLU A 367 -8.44 1.28 -23.59
CA GLU A 367 -7.19 0.89 -24.24
C GLU A 367 -6.08 1.94 -24.13
N LYS A 368 -6.44 3.21 -23.90
CA LYS A 368 -5.45 4.29 -23.80
C LYS A 368 -4.77 4.27 -22.44
N GLY A 369 -3.44 4.44 -22.46
CA GLY A 369 -2.66 4.60 -21.24
C GLY A 369 -3.15 5.78 -20.39
N ILE A 370 -3.48 5.51 -19.12
CA ILE A 370 -4.09 6.45 -18.17
C ILE A 370 -3.36 7.80 -18.13
N LEU A 371 -2.01 7.79 -18.14
CA LEU A 371 -1.21 9.01 -18.02
C LEU A 371 -1.51 10.03 -19.13
N SER A 372 -1.66 9.55 -20.38
CA SER A 372 -1.97 10.39 -21.54
C SER A 372 -3.37 11.00 -21.47
N LEU A 373 -4.27 10.35 -20.74
CA LEU A 373 -5.64 10.82 -20.57
C LEU A 373 -5.74 11.88 -19.49
N VAL A 374 -4.87 11.86 -18.48
CA VAL A 374 -5.00 12.71 -17.29
C VAL A 374 -4.10 13.96 -17.35
N ILE A 375 -2.94 13.88 -18.01
CA ILE A 375 -1.98 15.01 -18.09
C ILE A 375 -1.95 15.56 -19.52
N ASP A 376 -2.45 16.78 -19.69
CA ASP A 376 -2.56 17.43 -21.01
C ASP A 376 -1.18 17.89 -21.56
N GLU A 377 -0.21 18.22 -20.68
CA GLU A 377 1.13 18.71 -21.05
C GLU A 377 2.22 17.80 -20.48
N THR A 378 2.36 16.58 -21.02
CA THR A 378 3.34 15.60 -20.53
C THR A 378 4.79 16.08 -20.60
N ASP A 379 5.08 17.07 -21.46
CA ASP A 379 6.40 17.64 -21.66
C ASP A 379 6.86 18.53 -20.50
N LYS A 380 5.91 18.97 -19.65
CA LYS A 380 6.21 19.76 -18.44
C LYS A 380 6.50 18.91 -17.21
N ILE A 381 6.41 17.58 -17.34
CA ILE A 381 6.77 16.65 -16.28
C ILE A 381 8.28 16.66 -16.10
N SER A 382 8.75 16.71 -14.85
CA SER A 382 10.16 16.65 -14.52
C SER A 382 10.80 15.39 -15.13
N PRO A 383 11.88 15.52 -15.92
CA PRO A 383 12.62 14.38 -16.49
C PRO A 383 13.64 13.80 -15.50
N THR A 384 13.64 14.26 -14.25
CA THR A 384 14.68 13.90 -13.27
C THR A 384 14.67 12.41 -12.97
N THR A 385 15.86 11.82 -13.01
CA THR A 385 16.15 10.43 -12.66
C THR A 385 17.24 10.40 -11.60
N VAL A 386 17.08 9.52 -10.63
CA VAL A 386 17.99 9.34 -9.49
C VAL A 386 18.49 7.91 -9.45
N GLU A 387 19.77 7.75 -9.18
CA GLU A 387 20.34 6.42 -8.92
C GLU A 387 19.89 5.93 -7.54
N LEU A 388 19.10 4.85 -7.52
CA LEU A 388 18.59 4.27 -6.26
C LEU A 388 19.67 3.51 -5.47
N LYS A 389 20.84 3.33 -6.07
CA LYS A 389 21.97 2.65 -5.43
C LYS A 389 22.42 3.41 -4.19
N ASP A 390 22.82 2.66 -3.16
CA ASP A 390 23.34 3.21 -1.91
C ASP A 390 22.33 4.04 -1.10
N LEU A 391 21.05 4.00 -1.46
CA LEU A 391 19.97 4.56 -0.65
C LEU A 391 19.55 3.60 0.48
N PRO A 392 19.02 4.12 1.61
CA PRO A 392 18.45 3.32 2.68
C PRO A 392 17.48 2.24 2.21
N SER A 393 16.59 2.54 1.25
CA SER A 393 15.59 1.59 0.75
C SER A 393 16.14 0.36 0.04
N THR A 394 17.44 0.32 -0.30
CA THR A 394 18.07 -0.88 -0.89
C THR A 394 18.55 -1.89 0.14
N ILE A 395 18.36 -1.62 1.44
CA ILE A 395 18.77 -2.52 2.51
C ILE A 395 17.74 -3.65 2.64
N ASP A 396 18.18 -4.88 2.42
CA ASP A 396 17.36 -6.07 2.67
C ASP A 396 17.47 -6.44 4.16
N ASN A 397 16.65 -5.81 4.99
CA ASN A 397 16.62 -6.09 6.42
C ASN A 397 15.18 -6.05 6.95
N LYS A 398 14.50 -7.19 6.81
CA LYS A 398 13.16 -7.42 7.34
C LYS A 398 13.25 -7.40 8.86
N GLY A 399 12.75 -6.34 9.51
CA GLY A 399 12.59 -6.34 10.95
C GLY A 399 11.72 -7.53 11.39
N GLU A 400 12.13 -8.26 12.44
CA GLU A 400 11.36 -9.40 12.97
C GLU A 400 10.01 -8.98 13.58
N ASN A 401 9.86 -7.69 13.93
CA ASN A 401 8.64 -7.11 14.46
C ASN A 401 8.00 -6.21 13.40
N SER A 402 6.79 -6.57 12.93
CA SER A 402 6.02 -5.62 12.12
C SER A 402 5.58 -4.47 13.02
N LEU A 403 6.10 -3.27 12.75
CA LEU A 403 5.52 -2.03 13.25
C LEU A 403 4.09 -1.93 12.72
N ASP A 404 3.12 -2.48 13.45
CA ASP A 404 1.69 -2.40 13.12
C ASP A 404 0.98 -1.50 14.12
N ASN A 405 1.14 -0.19 13.91
CA ASN A 405 0.41 0.81 14.67
C ASN A 405 -0.08 1.90 13.73
N VAL A 406 -1.40 1.93 13.52
CA VAL A 406 -2.07 2.89 12.63
C VAL A 406 -1.80 4.34 13.01
N LYS A 407 -1.67 4.68 14.30
CA LYS A 407 -1.34 6.04 14.75
C LYS A 407 0.10 6.41 14.40
N THR A 408 1.05 5.51 14.64
CA THR A 408 2.46 5.70 14.27
C THR A 408 2.59 5.85 12.75
N LYS A 409 1.88 5.01 11.99
CA LYS A 409 1.82 5.11 10.53
C LYS A 409 1.26 6.47 10.09
N ALA A 410 0.11 6.89 10.63
CA ALA A 410 -0.50 8.17 10.29
C ALA A 410 0.40 9.37 10.64
N ALA A 411 1.12 9.31 11.77
CA ALA A 411 2.10 10.33 12.14
C ALA A 411 3.26 10.40 11.12
N LEU A 412 3.78 9.24 10.68
CA LEU A 412 4.83 9.16 9.65
C LEU A 412 4.35 9.68 8.28
N VAL A 413 3.12 9.36 7.88
CA VAL A 413 2.52 9.87 6.63
C VAL A 413 2.34 11.38 6.69
N LEU A 414 1.82 11.89 7.81
CA LEU A 414 1.62 13.32 8.00
C LEU A 414 2.95 14.08 8.03
N TYR A 415 3.96 13.52 8.69
CA TYR A 415 5.33 14.02 8.65
C TYR A 415 5.84 14.13 7.21
N GLY A 416 5.65 13.08 6.40
CA GLY A 416 6.00 13.10 4.99
C GLY A 416 5.31 14.24 4.23
N ALA A 417 4.00 14.37 4.39
CA ALA A 417 3.20 15.43 3.75
C ALA A 417 3.54 16.86 4.22
N MET A 418 4.18 17.01 5.38
CA MET A 418 4.65 18.30 5.90
C MET A 418 6.04 18.68 5.38
N LYS A 419 6.93 17.71 5.21
CA LYS A 419 8.35 17.95 4.88
C LYS A 419 8.68 17.88 3.39
N PHE A 420 7.88 17.18 2.61
CA PHE A 420 8.16 16.88 1.21
C PHE A 420 7.13 17.47 0.24
N GLY A 421 7.62 17.83 -0.95
CA GLY A 421 6.82 18.38 -2.05
C GLY A 421 6.03 17.32 -2.81
N ASN A 422 5.16 17.77 -3.70
CA ASN A 422 4.42 16.90 -4.63
C ASN A 422 4.17 17.65 -5.95
N PHE A 423 3.63 16.96 -6.94
CA PHE A 423 3.34 17.49 -8.28
C PHE A 423 2.59 18.83 -8.26
N THR A 424 1.61 19.00 -7.36
CA THR A 424 0.81 20.24 -7.26
C THR A 424 1.45 21.32 -6.40
N ASN A 425 2.47 20.99 -5.61
CA ASN A 425 3.16 21.91 -4.70
C ASN A 425 4.65 21.53 -4.57
N LEU A 426 5.46 22.05 -5.48
CA LEU A 426 6.89 21.77 -5.57
C LEU A 426 7.70 22.53 -4.52
N ILE A 427 8.70 21.88 -3.95
CA ILE A 427 9.72 22.52 -3.12
C ILE A 427 10.98 22.71 -3.95
N LYS A 428 11.56 23.92 -3.93
CA LYS A 428 12.79 24.23 -4.66
C LYS A 428 14.00 23.55 -4.03
N ASN A 429 15.09 23.41 -4.79
CA ASN A 429 16.36 22.83 -4.33
C ASN A 429 16.18 21.40 -3.74
N ARG A 430 15.33 20.60 -4.38
CA ARG A 430 15.15 19.18 -4.10
C ARG A 430 15.76 18.35 -5.20
N GLU A 431 16.24 17.16 -4.87
CA GLU A 431 16.78 16.23 -5.87
C GLU A 431 15.68 15.60 -6.70
N ILE A 432 14.64 15.10 -6.02
CA ILE A 432 13.41 14.59 -6.62
C ILE A 432 12.36 15.70 -6.54
N SER A 433 11.64 15.98 -7.62
CA SER A 433 10.60 17.03 -7.62
C SER A 433 9.27 16.53 -7.06
N TYR A 434 8.95 15.27 -7.32
CA TYR A 434 7.68 14.62 -6.93
C TYR A 434 7.92 13.69 -5.74
N GLU A 435 8.28 14.30 -4.60
CA GLU A 435 8.77 13.58 -3.43
C GLU A 435 7.69 12.71 -2.76
N LEU A 436 6.43 13.18 -2.63
CA LEU A 436 5.34 12.33 -2.11
C LEU A 436 5.02 11.17 -3.04
N GLU A 437 5.11 11.38 -4.35
CA GLU A 437 4.93 10.36 -5.37
C GLU A 437 6.05 9.31 -5.30
N TYR A 438 7.28 9.73 -4.98
CA TYR A 438 8.38 8.80 -4.65
C TYR A 438 8.06 7.97 -3.39
N ILE A 439 7.49 8.57 -2.34
CA ILE A 439 7.08 7.81 -1.15
C ILE A 439 5.97 6.80 -1.51
N VAL A 440 5.05 7.14 -2.42
CA VAL A 440 4.00 6.23 -2.92
C VAL A 440 4.60 5.07 -3.74
N ALA A 441 5.43 5.37 -4.75
CA ALA A 441 5.80 4.41 -5.78
C ALA A 441 7.24 3.85 -5.68
N GLY A 442 8.20 4.65 -5.21
CA GLY A 442 9.61 4.27 -5.03
C GLY A 442 10.35 3.92 -6.32
N LYS A 443 10.04 4.62 -7.42
CA LYS A 443 10.70 4.47 -8.72
C LYS A 443 11.87 5.45 -8.85
N ASP A 444 12.75 5.16 -9.81
CA ASP A 444 13.99 5.90 -10.06
C ASP A 444 13.80 7.26 -10.73
N SER A 445 12.60 7.61 -11.20
CA SER A 445 12.36 8.80 -11.99
C SER A 445 11.07 9.51 -11.59
N ASP A 446 11.10 10.84 -11.60
CA ASP A 446 9.94 11.69 -11.31
C ASP A 446 8.73 11.29 -12.17
N ARG A 447 8.94 11.11 -13.49
CA ARG A 447 7.89 10.68 -14.42
C ARG A 447 7.25 9.35 -14.02
N SER A 448 8.05 8.35 -13.65
CA SER A 448 7.55 7.02 -13.28
C SER A 448 6.83 7.03 -11.93
N ASN A 449 7.31 7.83 -10.98
CA ASN A 449 6.64 8.03 -9.68
C ASN A 449 5.28 8.71 -9.84
N LEU A 450 5.21 9.77 -10.64
CA LEU A 450 3.96 10.46 -10.95
C LEU A 450 2.99 9.54 -11.68
N ALA A 451 3.46 8.80 -12.69
CA ALA A 451 2.64 7.88 -13.47
C ALA A 451 2.00 6.81 -12.57
N SER A 452 2.82 6.11 -11.77
CA SER A 452 2.33 5.09 -10.84
C SER A 452 1.38 5.66 -9.80
N THR A 453 1.64 6.89 -9.31
CA THR A 453 0.73 7.55 -8.36
C THR A 453 -0.62 7.87 -9.02
N VAL A 454 -0.61 8.46 -10.21
CA VAL A 454 -1.84 8.80 -10.97
C VAL A 454 -2.65 7.55 -11.29
N GLU A 455 -2.02 6.46 -11.73
CA GLU A 455 -2.67 5.17 -11.98
C GLU A 455 -3.34 4.62 -10.72
N GLN A 456 -2.65 4.66 -9.58
CA GLN A 456 -3.22 4.23 -8.30
C GLN A 456 -4.40 5.12 -7.86
N ILE A 457 -4.33 6.44 -8.08
CA ILE A 457 -5.46 7.34 -7.81
C ILE A 457 -6.64 6.96 -8.71
N VAL A 458 -6.43 6.82 -10.02
CA VAL A 458 -7.48 6.45 -10.98
C VAL A 458 -8.11 5.11 -10.60
N ALA A 459 -7.33 4.10 -10.23
CA ALA A 459 -7.86 2.80 -9.80
C ALA A 459 -8.77 2.93 -8.56
N VAL A 460 -8.33 3.66 -7.53
CA VAL A 460 -9.15 3.90 -6.32
C VAL A 460 -10.42 4.71 -6.66
N ARG A 461 -10.31 5.71 -7.54
CA ARG A 461 -11.47 6.49 -7.98
C ARG A 461 -12.44 5.65 -8.80
N ASN A 462 -11.93 4.77 -9.67
CA ASN A 462 -12.74 3.95 -10.55
C ASN A 462 -13.62 2.97 -9.77
N VAL A 463 -13.10 2.40 -8.69
CA VAL A 463 -13.90 1.56 -7.78
C VAL A 463 -15.12 2.34 -7.24
N VAL A 464 -14.92 3.58 -6.81
CA VAL A 464 -16.00 4.40 -6.24
C VAL A 464 -16.97 4.90 -7.32
N THR A 465 -16.49 5.28 -8.50
CA THR A 465 -17.34 5.70 -9.62
C THR A 465 -18.18 4.55 -10.14
N LEU A 466 -17.59 3.36 -10.29
CA LEU A 466 -18.28 2.15 -10.72
C LEU A 466 -19.34 1.74 -9.69
N ALA A 467 -19.01 1.72 -8.40
CA ALA A 467 -19.95 1.41 -7.32
C ALA A 467 -21.17 2.33 -7.32
N TYR A 468 -20.99 3.62 -7.58
CA TYR A 468 -22.12 4.53 -7.75
C TYR A 468 -22.90 4.25 -9.04
N LEU A 469 -22.20 4.09 -10.17
CA LEU A 469 -22.80 3.93 -11.50
C LEU A 469 -23.76 2.74 -11.57
N VAL A 470 -23.39 1.60 -10.99
CA VAL A 470 -24.25 0.40 -10.96
C VAL A 470 -25.51 0.55 -10.09
N THR A 471 -25.52 1.51 -9.15
CA THR A 471 -26.69 1.79 -8.30
C THR A 471 -27.65 2.82 -8.90
N ASP A 472 -27.21 3.58 -9.90
CA ASP A 472 -27.97 4.64 -10.54
C ASP A 472 -28.87 4.09 -11.67
N LYS A 473 -30.18 4.01 -11.41
CA LYS A 473 -31.15 3.41 -12.34
C LYS A 473 -31.22 4.12 -13.69
N GLU A 474 -31.09 5.45 -13.72
CA GLU A 474 -31.19 6.22 -14.96
C GLU A 474 -29.95 6.01 -15.83
N LYS A 475 -28.76 6.02 -15.23
CA LYS A 475 -27.51 5.76 -15.95
C LYS A 475 -27.44 4.31 -16.43
N MET A 476 -27.89 3.35 -15.63
CA MET A 476 -27.93 1.94 -16.03
C MET A 476 -28.90 1.70 -17.20
N ALA A 477 -30.10 2.31 -17.19
CA ALA A 477 -31.02 2.23 -18.31
C ALA A 477 -30.43 2.86 -19.59
N LEU A 478 -29.69 3.97 -19.46
CA LEU A 478 -28.98 4.56 -20.59
C LEU A 478 -27.89 3.64 -21.15
N ILE A 479 -27.12 2.98 -20.29
CA ILE A 479 -26.10 2.01 -20.70
C ILE A 479 -26.76 0.82 -21.41
N GLU A 480 -27.82 0.26 -20.85
CA GLU A 480 -28.53 -0.90 -21.43
C GLU A 480 -29.09 -0.58 -22.82
N THR A 481 -29.79 0.55 -22.95
CA THR A 481 -30.33 0.99 -24.25
C THR A 481 -29.23 1.26 -25.27
N THR A 482 -28.12 1.87 -24.85
CA THR A 482 -26.95 2.12 -25.73
C THR A 482 -26.27 0.81 -26.13
N ALA A 483 -26.17 -0.16 -25.21
CA ALA A 483 -25.55 -1.46 -25.46
C ALA A 483 -26.35 -2.30 -26.45
N ALA A 484 -27.66 -2.42 -26.24
CA ALA A 484 -28.56 -3.13 -27.15
C ALA A 484 -28.51 -2.53 -28.56
N SER A 485 -28.59 -1.20 -28.65
CA SER A 485 -28.51 -0.44 -29.90
C SER A 485 -27.16 -0.58 -30.60
N ALA A 486 -26.04 -0.57 -29.86
CA ALA A 486 -24.72 -0.83 -30.42
C ALA A 486 -24.56 -2.29 -30.90
N ALA A 487 -25.12 -3.27 -30.18
CA ALA A 487 -25.12 -4.68 -30.60
C ALA A 487 -25.90 -4.88 -31.91
N THR A 488 -27.07 -4.22 -32.04
CA THR A 488 -27.85 -4.13 -33.28
C THR A 488 -27.01 -3.58 -34.43
N ALA A 489 -26.31 -2.45 -34.23
CA ALA A 489 -25.45 -1.86 -35.27
C ALA A 489 -24.22 -2.70 -35.63
N ILE A 490 -23.71 -3.50 -34.70
CA ILE A 490 -22.61 -4.45 -34.95
C ILE A 490 -23.12 -5.68 -35.71
N GLY A 491 -24.40 -6.03 -35.57
CA GLY A 491 -24.97 -7.23 -36.18
C GLY A 491 -24.75 -8.50 -35.36
N LEU A 492 -24.28 -8.38 -34.12
CA LEU A 492 -23.98 -9.50 -33.22
C LEU A 492 -24.76 -9.31 -31.91
N PRO A 493 -26.05 -9.66 -31.86
CA PRO A 493 -26.93 -9.35 -30.73
C PRO A 493 -26.47 -10.01 -29.43
N PHE A 494 -25.81 -11.18 -29.51
CA PHE A 494 -25.25 -11.86 -28.34
C PHE A 494 -24.12 -11.08 -27.64
N LEU A 495 -23.56 -10.02 -28.24
CA LEU A 495 -22.53 -9.19 -27.63
C LEU A 495 -23.07 -8.10 -26.70
N GLU A 496 -24.40 -7.88 -26.64
CA GLU A 496 -25.00 -6.83 -25.80
C GLU A 496 -24.45 -6.83 -24.35
N PRO A 497 -24.35 -7.96 -23.63
CA PRO A 497 -23.83 -7.95 -22.25
C PRO A 497 -22.35 -7.58 -22.16
N VAL A 498 -21.55 -7.91 -23.18
CA VAL A 498 -20.13 -7.53 -23.26
C VAL A 498 -20.02 -6.03 -23.49
N ILE A 499 -20.76 -5.50 -24.47
CA ILE A 499 -20.83 -4.06 -24.79
C ILE A 499 -21.30 -3.27 -23.57
N LYS A 500 -22.30 -3.76 -22.84
CA LYS A 500 -22.76 -3.17 -21.57
C LYS A 500 -21.62 -3.06 -20.56
N GLY A 501 -20.80 -4.10 -20.40
CA GLY A 501 -19.61 -4.09 -19.54
C GLY A 501 -18.59 -3.03 -19.97
N VAL A 502 -18.28 -2.93 -21.27
CA VAL A 502 -17.36 -1.92 -21.81
C VAL A 502 -17.87 -0.50 -21.59
N LEU A 503 -19.16 -0.24 -21.84
CA LEU A 503 -19.77 1.07 -21.63
C LEU A 503 -19.78 1.46 -20.14
N LEU A 504 -20.06 0.49 -19.26
CA LEU A 504 -20.04 0.68 -17.81
C LEU A 504 -18.64 1.07 -17.33
N GLU A 505 -17.63 0.28 -17.69
CA GLU A 505 -16.24 0.53 -17.31
C GLU A 505 -15.70 1.82 -17.93
N GLY A 506 -15.93 2.05 -19.22
CA GLY A 506 -15.48 3.25 -19.91
C GLY A 506 -16.09 4.53 -19.33
N TRP A 507 -17.36 4.51 -18.90
CA TRP A 507 -17.97 5.68 -18.27
C TRP A 507 -17.49 5.90 -16.83
N ALA A 508 -17.33 4.83 -16.05
CA ALA A 508 -16.75 4.91 -14.72
C ALA A 508 -15.31 5.45 -14.75
N LEU A 509 -14.50 4.98 -15.71
CA LEU A 509 -13.12 5.39 -15.93
C LEU A 509 -13.04 6.85 -16.38
N ALA A 510 -13.92 7.28 -17.29
CA ALA A 510 -13.99 8.68 -17.71
C ALA A 510 -14.27 9.62 -16.53
N GLU A 511 -15.18 9.25 -15.64
CA GLU A 511 -15.47 10.02 -14.42
C GLU A 511 -14.27 10.04 -13.46
N ALA A 512 -13.59 8.90 -13.29
CA ALA A 512 -12.38 8.80 -12.48
C ALA A 512 -11.24 9.67 -13.03
N ILE A 513 -10.99 9.63 -14.34
CA ILE A 513 -10.02 10.48 -15.04
C ILE A 513 -10.34 11.96 -14.81
N ASN A 514 -11.60 12.35 -14.91
CA ASN A 514 -12.00 13.73 -14.69
C ASN A 514 -11.74 14.20 -13.24
N ASP A 515 -11.95 13.33 -12.26
CA ASP A 515 -11.58 13.60 -10.87
C ASP A 515 -10.08 13.81 -10.71
N VAL A 516 -9.25 12.94 -11.32
CA VAL A 516 -7.80 13.08 -11.25
C VAL A 516 -7.30 14.32 -11.98
N LYS A 517 -7.87 14.66 -13.15
CA LYS A 517 -7.61 15.95 -13.81
C LYS A 517 -7.91 17.14 -12.90
N THR A 518 -8.98 17.04 -12.10
CA THR A 518 -9.35 18.08 -11.15
C THR A 518 -8.31 18.18 -10.02
N LEU A 519 -7.87 17.04 -9.47
CA LEU A 519 -6.81 16.98 -8.45
C LEU A 519 -5.48 17.55 -8.94
N LEU A 520 -5.03 17.18 -10.15
CA LEU A 520 -3.77 17.67 -10.72
C LEU A 520 -3.79 19.18 -11.03
N LYS A 521 -4.98 19.78 -11.17
CA LYS A 521 -5.15 21.24 -11.24
C LYS A 521 -5.14 21.92 -9.87
N GLY A 522 -4.81 21.19 -8.80
CA GLY A 522 -4.77 21.68 -7.42
C GLY A 522 -6.15 21.88 -6.77
N LYS A 523 -7.23 21.40 -7.40
CA LYS A 523 -8.61 21.51 -6.90
C LYS A 523 -8.99 20.29 -6.07
N LYS A 524 -10.04 20.44 -5.26
CA LYS A 524 -10.57 19.36 -4.41
C LYS A 524 -11.69 18.55 -5.07
N ILE A 525 -11.78 17.27 -4.70
CA ILE A 525 -12.84 16.35 -5.11
C ILE A 525 -13.51 15.69 -3.90
N ASP A 526 -14.76 15.26 -4.07
CA ASP A 526 -15.44 14.44 -3.07
C ASP A 526 -14.95 12.99 -3.14
N LEU A 527 -14.76 12.37 -1.97
CA LEU A 527 -14.39 10.96 -1.87
C LEU A 527 -15.51 10.04 -2.38
N MET A 528 -16.78 10.35 -2.12
CA MET A 528 -17.92 9.53 -2.56
C MET A 528 -18.63 10.14 -3.78
N LYS A 529 -19.08 9.29 -4.70
CA LYS A 529 -19.85 9.70 -5.88
C LYS A 529 -21.35 9.68 -5.63
N ASN A 530 -22.04 10.67 -6.20
CA ASN A 530 -23.48 10.83 -6.18
C ASN A 530 -23.96 11.61 -7.42
N ALA A 531 -25.27 11.77 -7.55
CA ALA A 531 -25.88 12.46 -8.70
C ALA A 531 -25.41 13.92 -8.86
N ASN A 532 -25.08 14.61 -7.75
CA ASN A 532 -24.73 16.02 -7.77
C ASN A 532 -23.27 16.29 -8.15
N ASN A 533 -22.39 15.30 -7.96
CA ASN A 533 -20.95 15.46 -8.20
C ASN A 533 -20.40 14.61 -9.37
N TRP A 534 -21.29 13.93 -10.09
CA TRP A 534 -21.01 13.30 -11.38
C TRP A 534 -20.90 14.36 -12.48
N LYS A 535 -19.87 14.29 -13.33
CA LYS A 535 -19.52 15.39 -14.27
C LYS A 535 -19.42 14.98 -15.73
N THR A 536 -19.31 13.69 -16.02
CA THR A 536 -19.17 13.17 -17.38
C THR A 536 -20.50 12.69 -17.95
N SER A 537 -20.56 12.53 -19.27
CA SER A 537 -21.72 12.00 -19.96
C SER A 537 -21.32 10.81 -20.84
N LEU A 538 -22.18 9.81 -20.96
CA LEU A 538 -21.90 8.63 -21.78
C LEU A 538 -21.64 9.01 -23.25
N LYS A 539 -22.38 9.99 -23.78
CA LYS A 539 -22.26 10.45 -25.17
C LYS A 539 -20.93 11.16 -25.44
N ASN A 540 -20.39 11.87 -24.46
CA ASN A 540 -19.12 12.58 -24.56
C ASN A 540 -18.28 12.32 -23.31
N LEU A 541 -17.63 11.15 -23.27
CA LEU A 541 -16.89 10.65 -22.10
C LEU A 541 -15.82 11.63 -21.59
N LEU A 542 -15.10 12.28 -22.52
CA LEU A 542 -13.99 13.19 -22.19
C LEU A 542 -14.37 14.69 -22.22
N ALA A 543 -15.60 15.04 -22.58
CA ALA A 543 -16.05 16.43 -22.53
C ALA A 543 -16.51 16.75 -21.10
N SER A 544 -15.57 17.19 -20.26
CA SER A 544 -15.86 17.45 -18.84
C SER A 544 -15.63 18.91 -18.45
N GLY A 545 -16.46 19.39 -17.52
CA GLY A 545 -16.27 20.66 -16.83
C GLY A 545 -15.46 20.47 -15.54
N SER A 546 -14.34 21.19 -15.39
CA SER A 546 -13.56 21.16 -14.16
C SER A 546 -14.17 22.05 -13.07
N SER A 547 -15.14 21.53 -12.32
CA SER A 547 -15.66 22.19 -11.11
C SER A 547 -14.99 21.65 -9.85
N GLU A 548 -14.56 22.54 -8.97
CA GLU A 548 -14.04 22.17 -7.64
C GLU A 548 -15.19 21.81 -6.71
N SER A 549 -15.01 20.80 -5.85
CA SER A 549 -15.98 20.53 -4.79
C SER A 549 -15.91 21.61 -3.71
N LYS A 550 -17.08 22.11 -3.31
CA LYS A 550 -17.23 23.04 -2.18
C LYS A 550 -17.46 22.33 -0.85
N ASN A 551 -17.50 21.00 -0.85
CA ASN A 551 -17.71 20.22 0.37
C ASN A 551 -16.52 20.37 1.32
N LYS A 552 -16.79 20.53 2.62
CA LYS A 552 -15.74 20.59 3.65
C LYS A 552 -14.95 19.29 3.74
N ALA A 553 -15.58 18.16 3.42
CA ALA A 553 -14.96 16.83 3.40
C ALA A 553 -14.21 16.53 2.08
N ALA A 554 -14.21 17.45 1.10
CA ALA A 554 -13.48 17.27 -0.14
C ALA A 554 -11.97 17.22 0.11
N ILE A 555 -11.28 16.35 -0.62
CA ILE A 555 -9.85 16.11 -0.47
C ILE A 555 -9.07 16.67 -1.66
N ASP A 556 -7.87 17.16 -1.39
CA ASP A 556 -6.91 17.60 -2.40
C ASP A 556 -5.93 16.49 -2.81
N TYR A 557 -5.06 16.79 -3.77
CA TYR A 557 -4.09 15.83 -4.32
C TYR A 557 -3.12 15.31 -3.25
N LYS A 558 -2.61 16.21 -2.39
CA LYS A 558 -1.72 15.85 -1.28
C LYS A 558 -2.39 14.88 -0.30
N GLN A 559 -3.66 15.13 0.04
CA GLN A 559 -4.45 14.24 0.88
C GLN A 559 -4.67 12.87 0.22
N PHE A 560 -4.85 12.82 -1.10
CA PHE A 560 -4.94 11.55 -1.82
C PHE A 560 -3.60 10.78 -1.80
N CYS A 561 -2.47 11.46 -1.98
CA CYS A 561 -1.15 10.84 -1.80
C CYS A 561 -1.02 10.24 -0.39
N MET A 562 -1.46 10.94 0.66
CA MET A 562 -1.46 10.38 2.02
C MET A 562 -2.29 9.09 2.13
N ILE A 563 -3.47 9.02 1.52
CA ILE A 563 -4.28 7.78 1.47
C ILE A 563 -3.50 6.64 0.82
N LEU A 564 -2.79 6.90 -0.29
CA LEU A 564 -1.98 5.88 -0.95
C LEU A 564 -0.78 5.45 -0.09
N ILE A 565 -0.08 6.40 0.55
CA ILE A 565 1.06 6.08 1.43
C ILE A 565 0.59 5.26 2.65
N MET A 566 -0.63 5.46 3.15
CA MET A 566 -1.21 4.64 4.22
C MET A 566 -1.30 3.15 3.85
N LYS A 567 -1.37 2.79 2.55
CA LYS A 567 -1.36 1.39 2.10
C LYS A 567 0.02 0.73 2.14
N ASN A 568 1.10 1.51 2.11
CA ASN A 568 2.46 0.99 2.23
C ASN A 568 2.74 0.53 3.67
N SER A 569 3.69 -0.38 3.89
CA SER A 569 4.14 -0.69 5.25
C SER A 569 4.80 0.53 5.91
N ILE A 570 4.87 0.54 7.24
CA ILE A 570 5.63 1.57 7.99
C ILE A 570 7.08 1.58 7.52
N GLU A 571 7.68 0.39 7.43
CA GLU A 571 9.05 0.17 6.95
C GLU A 571 9.30 0.83 5.59
N THR A 572 8.54 0.44 4.55
CA THR A 572 8.73 0.99 3.19
C THR A 572 8.60 2.52 3.17
N THR A 573 7.71 3.08 4.00
CA THR A 573 7.51 4.53 4.07
C THR A 573 8.68 5.21 4.76
N ALA A 574 9.17 4.65 5.87
CA ALA A 574 10.31 5.16 6.62
C ALA A 574 11.57 5.18 5.75
N TYR A 575 11.85 4.08 5.06
CA TYR A 575 13.00 3.99 4.16
C TYR A 575 12.93 4.99 3.00
N ARG A 576 11.79 5.13 2.34
CA ARG A 576 11.64 6.11 1.24
C ARG A 576 11.74 7.56 1.74
N ILE A 577 11.29 7.85 2.95
CA ILE A 577 11.52 9.16 3.59
C ILE A 577 13.01 9.37 3.87
N MET A 578 13.70 8.36 4.41
CA MET A 578 15.14 8.43 4.65
C MET A 578 15.94 8.64 3.36
N ASP A 579 15.55 7.99 2.27
CA ASP A 579 16.12 8.23 0.93
C ASP A 579 16.03 9.70 0.54
N LEU A 580 14.83 10.30 0.65
CA LEU A 580 14.60 11.70 0.30
C LEU A 580 15.43 12.64 1.17
N ILE A 581 15.54 12.38 2.48
CA ILE A 581 16.42 13.17 3.36
C ILE A 581 17.86 13.05 2.90
N GLN A 582 18.36 11.84 2.63
CA GLN A 582 19.72 11.62 2.17
C GLN A 582 20.00 12.37 0.86
N LEU A 583 19.12 12.23 -0.14
CA LEU A 583 19.26 12.89 -1.44
C LEU A 583 19.28 14.41 -1.32
N ASN A 584 18.36 14.97 -0.54
CA ASN A 584 18.27 16.41 -0.34
C ASN A 584 19.45 16.98 0.43
N VAL A 585 19.93 16.28 1.46
CA VAL A 585 21.12 16.70 2.22
C VAL A 585 22.37 16.61 1.34
N ARG A 586 22.48 15.57 0.50
CA ARG A 586 23.56 15.44 -0.49
C ARG A 586 23.59 16.59 -1.48
N LYS A 587 22.42 16.98 -1.99
CA LYS A 587 22.28 18.09 -2.94
C LYS A 587 22.63 19.44 -2.33
N ASN A 588 22.12 19.72 -1.14
CA ASN A 588 22.14 21.08 -0.57
C ASN A 588 23.34 21.36 0.34
N TYR A 589 23.94 20.33 0.95
CA TYR A 589 24.93 20.54 2.01
C TYR A 589 26.19 19.70 1.84
N ASN A 590 26.06 18.37 1.73
CA ASN A 590 27.22 17.48 1.70
C ASN A 590 26.97 16.20 0.88
N GLN A 591 27.58 16.11 -0.30
CA GLN A 591 27.45 14.97 -1.22
C GLN A 591 27.88 13.62 -0.61
N GLN A 592 28.71 13.61 0.43
CA GLN A 592 29.17 12.39 1.11
C GLN A 592 28.21 11.92 2.22
N PHE A 593 27.15 12.69 2.52
CA PHE A 593 26.19 12.33 3.55
C PHE A 593 25.60 10.93 3.30
N ASP A 594 25.58 10.10 4.33
CA ASP A 594 25.13 8.72 4.24
C ASP A 594 24.30 8.39 5.47
N MET A 595 22.99 8.23 5.23
CA MET A 595 22.01 7.87 6.25
C MET A 595 22.33 6.50 6.86
N LYS A 596 23.04 5.62 6.13
CA LYS A 596 23.45 4.31 6.64
C LYS A 596 24.47 4.42 7.78
N LYS A 597 25.15 5.56 7.90
CA LYS A 597 26.10 5.87 8.98
C LYS A 597 25.49 6.75 10.07
N CYS A 598 24.18 6.97 10.05
CA CYS A 598 23.50 7.78 11.05
C CYS A 598 23.03 6.91 12.22
N VAL A 599 23.30 7.38 13.44
CA VAL A 599 23.12 6.66 14.70
C VAL A 599 22.23 7.48 15.65
N THR A 600 21.30 6.85 16.34
CA THR A 600 20.39 7.46 17.32
C THR A 600 20.79 7.17 18.77
N SER A 601 21.52 6.07 19.00
CA SER A 601 21.94 5.63 20.33
C SER A 601 23.36 5.09 20.30
N LEU A 602 24.12 5.37 21.35
CA LEU A 602 25.49 4.92 21.51
C LEU A 602 25.71 4.28 22.89
N ASP A 603 26.16 3.03 22.89
CA ASP A 603 26.56 2.30 24.08
C ASP A 603 28.09 2.22 24.12
N VAL A 604 28.70 2.79 25.17
CA VAL A 604 30.15 2.95 25.30
C VAL A 604 30.65 2.16 26.51
N GLU A 605 31.75 1.41 26.32
CA GLU A 605 32.55 0.86 27.43
C GLU A 605 33.95 1.49 27.42
N ALA A 606 34.28 2.17 28.51
CA ALA A 606 35.59 2.76 28.76
C ALA A 606 36.32 1.98 29.86
N GLN A 607 37.55 1.57 29.58
CA GLN A 607 38.42 0.86 30.52
C GLN A 607 39.44 1.84 31.08
N TYR A 608 39.40 2.02 32.40
CA TYR A 608 40.27 2.93 33.13
C TYR A 608 41.27 2.18 33.98
N GLU A 609 42.37 2.88 34.24
CA GLU A 609 43.44 2.42 35.09
C GLU A 609 43.81 3.55 36.07
N SER A 610 43.85 3.25 37.37
CA SER A 610 44.30 4.19 38.40
C SER A 610 45.42 3.58 39.23
N GLU A 611 46.53 4.31 39.38
CA GLU A 611 47.63 3.90 40.24
C GLU A 611 47.26 4.12 41.73
N PRO A 612 47.70 3.24 42.65
CA PRO A 612 47.42 3.41 44.08
C PRO A 612 48.23 4.57 44.66
N LEU A 613 47.63 5.38 45.54
CA LEU A 613 48.29 6.58 46.06
C LEU A 613 49.24 6.27 47.22
N PHE A 614 48.80 5.47 48.19
CA PHE A 614 49.59 5.19 49.41
C PHE A 614 50.46 3.92 49.31
N VAL A 615 50.05 2.96 48.46
CA VAL A 615 50.79 1.71 48.26
C VAL A 615 51.95 1.91 47.27
N ALA A 616 51.85 2.90 46.38
CA ALA A 616 52.93 3.26 45.45
C ALA A 616 54.04 4.14 46.07
N MET A 617 54.02 4.37 47.38
CA MET A 617 55.07 5.13 48.05
C MET A 617 56.41 4.37 48.05
N PRO A 618 57.57 5.02 47.78
CA PRO A 618 58.87 4.35 47.64
C PRO A 618 59.26 3.47 48.84
N TRP A 619 58.88 3.86 50.05
CA TRP A 619 59.18 3.12 51.29
C TRP A 619 58.30 1.88 51.48
N VAL A 620 57.13 1.81 50.84
CA VAL A 620 56.23 0.64 50.82
C VAL A 620 56.65 -0.32 49.71
N ILE A 621 56.93 0.19 48.51
CA ILE A 621 57.38 -0.61 47.35
C ILE A 621 58.69 -1.35 47.66
N ASN A 622 59.69 -0.64 48.22
CA ASN A 622 60.99 -1.22 48.55
C ASN A 622 60.91 -2.32 49.62
N GLY A 623 59.85 -2.34 50.44
CA GLY A 623 59.60 -3.37 51.45
C GLY A 623 58.82 -4.58 50.93
N LEU A 624 58.08 -4.45 49.81
CA LEU A 624 57.16 -5.47 49.31
C LEU A 624 57.69 -6.28 48.10
N ASN A 625 58.87 -5.95 47.57
CA ASN A 625 59.56 -6.73 46.52
C ASN A 625 58.67 -7.14 45.32
N GLY A 626 57.67 -6.32 44.99
CA GLY A 626 56.66 -6.62 43.98
C GLY A 626 56.20 -5.37 43.26
N ASN A 627 55.89 -5.52 41.97
CA ASN A 627 55.25 -4.50 41.15
C ASN A 627 53.79 -4.40 41.60
N ILE A 628 53.42 -3.38 42.37
CA ILE A 628 52.03 -3.16 42.77
C ILE A 628 51.25 -2.79 41.51
N GLY A 629 50.33 -3.67 41.12
CA GLY A 629 49.48 -3.46 39.94
C GLY A 629 48.53 -2.28 40.13
N SER A 630 48.08 -1.71 39.02
CA SER A 630 47.06 -0.67 39.00
C SER A 630 45.66 -1.23 39.27
N TYR A 631 44.77 -0.37 39.77
CA TYR A 631 43.34 -0.66 39.78
C TYR A 631 42.80 -0.52 38.35
N ASN A 632 42.30 -1.62 37.78
CA ASN A 632 41.66 -1.64 36.47
C ASN A 632 40.15 -1.81 36.65
N PHE A 633 39.35 -0.97 36.00
CA PHE A 633 37.89 -1.06 36.05
C PHE A 633 37.26 -0.57 34.74
N SER A 634 36.07 -1.08 34.42
CA SER A 634 35.29 -0.66 33.25
C SER A 634 34.11 0.20 33.69
N ILE A 635 33.76 1.18 32.85
CA ILE A 635 32.57 2.00 32.99
C ILE A 635 31.77 1.90 31.70
N GLU A 636 30.46 1.75 31.86
CA GLU A 636 29.50 1.72 30.77
C GLU A 636 28.65 2.99 30.78
N SER A 637 28.38 3.52 29.60
CA SER A 637 27.49 4.65 29.37
C SER A 637 26.62 4.35 28.16
N GLN A 638 25.31 4.54 28.30
CA GLN A 638 24.32 4.40 27.24
C GLN A 638 23.58 5.72 27.11
N LEU A 639 23.54 6.27 25.90
CA LEU A 639 22.86 7.52 25.61
C LEU A 639 22.09 7.40 24.29
N GLU A 640 20.84 7.85 24.32
CA GLU A 640 19.84 7.84 23.24
C GLU A 640 19.20 9.24 23.20
N TYR A 641 18.83 9.73 22.00
CA TYR A 641 18.22 11.06 21.82
C TYR A 641 16.80 11.19 22.40
#